data_AF-A0A6A6M1C9-F1
#
_entry.id   AF-A0A6A6M1C9-F1
#
_cell.length_a   1.000
_cell.length_b   1.000
_cell.length_c   1.000
_cell.angle_alpha   90.00
_cell.angle_beta   90.00
_cell.angle_gamma   90.00
#
_symmetry.space_group_name_H-M   'P 1'
#
loop_
_entity.id
_entity.type
_entity.pdbx_description
1 polymer ?
#
loop_
_entity_poly.entity_id
_entity_poly.type
_entity_poly.pdbx_seq_one_letter_code
_entity_poly.pdbx_strand_id
1 'polypeptide(L)'
;MDLSTKTKRQKRHSNLERLEAALQNARSAIKDANFRTQPYDPEYIPMGPMYLNSKVFHRSYLEMEKQFKVFVYEEGEPPIFHDGPCKNIYSMEGNFIHSMELDKQFRTKDPDKAHVYFLPFSVVMLVKFVYVGNYDLSPIKKTVKDYVRLIAEKYPFWNRSLGADHFMLSCHDWGPHTSFAIPYLEKNSIRALCNANTSERFNPMKDVSFPEINLLTGSTTGLIGGPSPSNRSILAFFAGRLHGPIRPILLEHWENKDDDIRVHRQLPKGVSYNEMMRKSKFCLCPSGYEVASPRIVEALYTGCVPVLISDHYVPPFSDVLNWKSFSVEVPVSDIPNLKRILTGISPRHYIRMQTRGQQIRRHFEKLELSWRLVLATVIGFLGSACGTVGGVGGGGIFVPMLTLIVGFDTKSAAAISKCMIMGASASSVWYNLRVPHPTREVPIIDYDLALLFQPMLMLGITIGVALSVVFPYWLITVLIIILFLGTSSRSVFKGIEMWKEETILKKEMAKQQETVVNSRGELLIDTEYEPLVPREEKSEFQILCFNLKWKRLLVLLLVWASFLLLQVFKNDVAVCSTWYWVLFCLQFPIALAVFGYESVKLYKEHKKRLSTGNTTSICEASIEWTPIHIAFCALCGIIGGTVGGLLGSGGGFILGPLLLEIGVIPQVASATATFVMLFSSSLSVVEFYLLKRFPIPYALYLMAVSVLAGFWGQFFVRKLITILRRASLIVFILSGVIFASALTMGVVGIEKSITMIKNHEFMGFLGFCSSQ
;
A
#
# COMPACT_ATOMS: atom_id res chain seq x y z
N MET A 1 51.82 -46.98 16.95
CA MET A 1 51.45 -45.60 16.60
C MET A 1 49.94 -45.55 16.54
N ASP A 2 49.31 -45.13 17.64
CA ASP A 2 47.85 -45.03 17.76
C ASP A 2 47.32 -43.80 17.03
N LEU A 3 46.44 -44.03 16.06
CA LEU A 3 45.65 -42.99 15.40
C LEU A 3 44.37 -42.73 16.21
N SER A 4 44.43 -41.75 17.10
CA SER A 4 43.26 -41.20 17.79
C SER A 4 42.36 -40.45 16.79
N THR A 5 41.27 -41.09 16.39
CA THR A 5 40.15 -40.47 15.68
C THR A 5 39.31 -39.65 16.66
N LYS A 6 39.61 -38.35 16.79
CA LYS A 6 38.74 -37.39 17.48
C LYS A 6 37.45 -37.18 16.67
N THR A 7 36.39 -37.87 17.05
CA THR A 7 35.03 -37.61 16.58
C THR A 7 34.60 -36.21 17.06
N LYS A 8 34.53 -35.23 16.16
CA LYS A 8 33.94 -33.91 16.45
C LYS A 8 32.44 -34.06 16.66
N ARG A 9 32.03 -34.26 17.92
CA ARG A 9 30.64 -34.22 18.36
C ARG A 9 30.09 -32.80 18.09
N GLN A 10 29.20 -32.64 17.11
CA GLN A 10 28.52 -31.37 16.84
C GLN A 10 27.78 -30.93 18.12
N LYS A 11 28.22 -29.82 18.73
CA LYS A 11 27.56 -29.21 19.89
C LYS A 11 26.18 -28.73 19.44
N ARG A 12 25.11 -29.31 19.99
CA ARG A 12 23.74 -28.88 19.70
C ARG A 12 23.46 -27.63 20.53
N HIS A 13 23.49 -26.47 19.89
CA HIS A 13 23.26 -25.17 20.54
C HIS A 13 21.87 -25.07 21.16
N SER A 14 21.77 -24.41 22.32
CA SER A 14 20.48 -24.13 22.98
C SER A 14 19.68 -23.07 22.20
N ASN A 15 18.36 -22.98 22.43
CA ASN A 15 17.53 -21.94 21.79
C ASN A 15 18.00 -20.53 22.17
N LEU A 16 18.42 -20.33 23.42
CA LEU A 16 18.95 -19.05 23.90
C LEU A 16 20.27 -18.67 23.20
N GLU A 17 21.17 -19.63 22.98
CA GLU A 17 22.41 -19.39 22.25
C GLU A 17 22.14 -18.96 20.79
N ARG A 18 21.11 -19.53 20.16
CA ARG A 18 20.70 -19.15 18.80
C ARG A 18 20.09 -17.75 18.76
N LEU A 19 19.26 -17.42 19.75
CA LEU A 19 18.66 -16.10 19.90
C LEU A 19 19.72 -15.02 20.09
N GLU A 20 20.67 -15.23 21.01
CA GLU A 20 21.75 -14.27 21.25
C GLU A 20 22.69 -14.14 20.05
N ALA A 21 22.99 -15.23 19.33
CA ALA A 21 23.76 -15.15 18.09
C ALA A 21 23.06 -14.29 17.03
N ALA A 22 21.73 -14.41 16.90
CA ALA A 22 20.95 -13.57 15.99
C ALA A 22 20.96 -12.09 16.43
N LEU A 23 20.75 -11.81 17.72
CA LEU A 23 20.83 -10.46 18.27
C LEU A 23 22.22 -9.84 18.12
N GLN A 24 23.29 -10.64 18.28
CA GLN A 24 24.66 -10.18 18.07
C GLN A 24 24.89 -9.76 16.61
N ASN A 25 24.37 -10.54 15.65
CA ASN A 25 24.42 -10.18 14.23
C ASN A 25 23.64 -8.88 13.94
N ALA A 26 22.45 -8.72 14.54
CA ALA A 26 21.65 -7.51 14.43
C ALA A 26 22.39 -6.28 14.99
N ARG A 27 22.93 -6.38 16.21
CA ARG A 27 23.74 -5.32 16.86
C ARG A 27 24.95 -4.94 16.00
N SER A 28 25.64 -5.93 15.43
CA SER A 28 26.76 -5.71 14.51
C SER A 28 26.32 -4.95 13.26
N ALA A 29 25.23 -5.37 12.63
CA ALA A 29 24.71 -4.71 11.43
C ALA A 29 24.25 -3.27 11.69
N ILE A 30 23.64 -3.01 12.85
CA ILE A 30 23.23 -1.66 13.29
C ILE A 30 24.47 -0.78 13.51
N LYS A 31 25.51 -1.31 14.16
CA LYS A 31 26.77 -0.60 14.39
C LYS A 31 27.50 -0.27 13.08
N ASP A 32 27.52 -1.22 12.15
CA ASP A 32 28.14 -1.06 10.82
C ASP A 32 27.45 0.03 9.99
N ALA A 33 26.13 0.21 10.14
CA ALA A 33 25.37 1.22 9.41
C ALA A 33 25.86 2.65 9.67
N ASN A 34 26.59 2.87 10.77
CA ASN A 34 27.19 4.15 11.11
C ASN A 34 28.30 4.56 10.13
N PHE A 35 29.03 3.58 9.58
CA PHE A 35 30.23 3.79 8.75
C PHE A 35 29.99 3.59 7.26
N ARG A 36 28.86 3.00 6.86
CA ARG A 36 28.54 2.75 5.44
C ARG A 36 27.95 3.99 4.77
N THR A 37 28.31 4.19 3.50
CA THR A 37 27.58 5.06 2.57
C THR A 37 26.21 4.44 2.32
N GLN A 38 25.16 5.26 2.38
CA GLN A 38 23.79 4.77 2.21
C GLN A 38 23.57 4.34 0.76
N PRO A 39 23.11 3.10 0.48
CA PRO A 39 22.39 2.86 -0.76
C PRO A 39 21.12 3.71 -0.75
N TYR A 40 20.78 4.30 -1.89
CA TYR A 40 19.58 5.12 -2.05
C TYR A 40 18.34 4.21 -2.02
N ASP A 41 17.66 4.14 -0.89
CA ASP A 41 16.34 3.53 -0.75
C ASP A 41 15.27 4.64 -0.63
N PRO A 42 14.52 4.93 -1.70
CA PRO A 42 13.50 5.97 -1.68
C PRO A 42 12.26 5.63 -0.86
N GLU A 43 12.11 4.39 -0.34
CA GLU A 43 10.86 3.93 0.30
C GLU A 43 10.86 4.01 1.83
N TYR A 44 12.01 4.12 2.51
CA TYR A 44 12.00 4.33 3.96
C TYR A 44 13.33 4.87 4.53
N ILE A 45 13.91 5.94 3.98
CA ILE A 45 15.01 6.62 4.71
C ILE A 45 14.42 7.73 5.60
N PRO A 46 14.48 7.61 6.94
CA PRO A 46 14.36 8.75 7.84
C PRO A 46 15.47 9.76 7.52
N MET A 47 15.29 10.69 6.57
CA MET A 47 16.33 11.67 6.24
C MET A 47 16.19 12.94 7.05
N GLY A 48 17.34 13.58 7.30
CA GLY A 48 17.41 14.92 7.86
C GLY A 48 17.74 14.99 9.36
N PRO A 49 17.92 16.22 9.86
CA PRO A 49 18.50 16.50 11.18
C PRO A 49 17.56 16.23 12.36
N MET A 50 16.38 15.69 12.07
CA MET A 50 15.37 15.33 13.08
C MET A 50 15.65 13.98 13.72
N TYR A 51 16.53 13.19 13.12
CA TYR A 51 16.99 11.92 13.66
C TYR A 51 18.38 12.12 14.24
N LEU A 52 18.64 11.57 15.43
CA LEU A 52 19.98 11.56 16.03
C LEU A 52 20.96 10.82 15.13
N ASN A 53 20.52 9.68 14.59
CA ASN A 53 21.22 8.96 13.54
C ASN A 53 20.23 8.22 12.64
N SER A 54 19.92 8.83 11.50
CA SER A 54 18.99 8.28 10.51
C SER A 54 19.39 6.89 10.00
N LYS A 55 20.68 6.68 9.74
CA LYS A 55 21.21 5.42 9.19
C LYS A 55 21.04 4.28 10.18
N VAL A 56 21.44 4.52 11.42
CA VAL A 56 21.35 3.56 12.51
C VAL A 56 19.90 3.24 12.82
N PHE A 57 19.02 4.26 12.88
CA PHE A 57 17.59 4.04 13.10
C PHE A 57 16.96 3.19 11.98
N HIS A 58 17.20 3.55 10.72
CA HIS A 58 16.71 2.77 9.59
C HIS A 58 17.16 1.31 9.65
N ARG A 59 18.46 1.08 9.89
CA ARG A 59 18.98 -0.30 9.99
C ARG A 59 18.36 -1.05 11.18
N SER A 60 18.25 -0.40 12.33
CA SER A 60 17.62 -0.98 13.51
C SER A 60 16.16 -1.36 13.26
N TYR A 61 15.41 -0.50 12.57
CA TYR A 61 14.04 -0.77 12.16
C TYR A 61 13.93 -1.99 11.24
N LEU A 62 14.79 -2.11 10.23
CA LEU A 62 14.82 -3.28 9.34
C LEU A 62 15.16 -4.59 10.08
N GLU A 63 16.11 -4.55 11.01
CA GLU A 63 16.44 -5.72 11.83
C GLU A 63 15.28 -6.12 12.76
N MET A 64 14.55 -5.14 13.31
CA MET A 64 13.34 -5.38 14.10
C MET A 64 12.25 -6.04 13.24
N GLU A 65 11.87 -5.44 12.11
CA GLU A 65 10.87 -5.97 11.17
C GLU A 65 11.17 -7.41 10.71
N LYS A 66 12.46 -7.71 10.55
CA LYS A 66 12.93 -9.01 10.07
C LYS A 66 12.79 -10.12 11.10
N GLN A 67 13.13 -9.87 12.36
CA GLN A 67 13.34 -10.96 13.33
C GLN A 67 12.64 -10.77 14.68
N PHE A 68 12.25 -9.56 15.08
CA PHE A 68 11.73 -9.31 16.42
C PHE A 68 10.43 -10.05 16.68
N LYS A 69 10.32 -10.70 17.84
CA LYS A 69 9.17 -11.50 18.24
C LYS A 69 8.79 -11.26 19.70
N VAL A 70 7.49 -11.17 19.94
CA VAL A 70 6.88 -10.97 21.25
C VAL A 70 6.02 -12.17 21.59
N PHE A 71 6.26 -12.80 22.74
CA PHE A 71 5.31 -13.76 23.30
C PHE A 71 4.35 -13.03 24.23
N VAL A 72 3.05 -13.27 24.09
CA VAL A 72 2.01 -12.71 24.96
C VAL A 72 1.55 -13.82 25.89
N TYR A 73 1.62 -13.60 27.20
CA TYR A 73 1.04 -14.53 28.17
C TYR A 73 -0.46 -14.62 27.97
N GLU A 74 -1.05 -15.82 28.00
CA GLU A 74 -2.47 -16.04 27.75
C GLU A 74 -3.30 -16.00 29.06
N GLU A 75 -2.64 -15.79 30.21
CA GLU A 75 -3.27 -15.74 31.52
C GLU A 75 -4.01 -14.42 31.74
N GLY A 76 -5.15 -14.52 32.41
CA GLY A 76 -5.99 -13.39 32.77
C GLY A 76 -7.21 -13.25 31.86
N GLU A 77 -8.26 -12.61 32.36
CA GLU A 77 -9.50 -12.40 31.61
C GLU A 77 -9.79 -10.90 31.41
N PRO A 78 -10.44 -10.53 30.30
CA PRO A 78 -11.01 -9.20 30.13
C PRO A 78 -12.01 -8.87 31.25
N PRO A 79 -12.15 -7.59 31.63
CA PRO A 79 -11.57 -6.42 31.00
C PRO A 79 -10.18 -6.02 31.55
N ILE A 80 -9.64 -6.72 32.55
CA ILE A 80 -8.37 -6.33 33.18
C ILE A 80 -7.16 -6.75 32.33
N PHE A 81 -7.24 -7.93 31.72
CA PHE A 81 -6.20 -8.50 30.88
C PHE A 81 -6.70 -8.60 29.43
N HIS A 82 -5.79 -8.50 28.47
CA HIS A 82 -6.07 -8.64 27.03
C HIS A 82 -7.06 -7.62 26.45
N ASP A 83 -7.40 -6.59 27.22
CA ASP A 83 -8.32 -5.53 26.84
C ASP A 83 -7.88 -4.19 27.43
N GLY A 84 -8.34 -3.09 26.83
CA GLY A 84 -7.99 -1.74 27.26
C GLY A 84 -8.79 -0.68 26.51
N PRO A 85 -8.77 0.58 26.99
CA PRO A 85 -9.49 1.66 26.32
C PRO A 85 -8.84 1.99 24.97
N CYS A 86 -9.62 2.01 23.89
CA CYS A 86 -9.17 2.44 22.55
C CYS A 86 -9.60 3.86 22.16
N LYS A 87 -10.16 4.63 23.11
CA LYS A 87 -10.61 6.01 22.94
C LYS A 87 -10.06 6.91 24.04
N ASN A 88 -10.12 8.22 23.80
CA ASN A 88 -9.64 9.28 24.70
C ASN A 88 -8.11 9.24 24.91
N ILE A 89 -7.64 9.87 25.98
CA ILE A 89 -6.20 10.05 26.30
C ILE A 89 -5.47 8.71 26.53
N TYR A 90 -6.17 7.72 27.10
CA TYR A 90 -5.62 6.39 27.35
C TYR A 90 -5.70 5.43 26.15
N SER A 91 -6.16 5.93 25.00
CA SER A 91 -6.46 5.09 23.84
C SER A 91 -5.28 4.23 23.38
N MET A 92 -4.06 4.73 23.56
CA MET A 92 -2.85 4.07 23.08
C MET A 92 -2.53 2.80 23.87
N GLU A 93 -2.96 2.69 25.13
CA GLU A 93 -2.83 1.46 25.92
C GLU A 93 -3.68 0.34 25.33
N GLY A 94 -4.97 0.57 25.12
CA GLY A 94 -5.87 -0.41 24.51
C GLY A 94 -5.51 -0.71 23.06
N ASN A 95 -5.14 0.30 22.26
CA ASN A 95 -4.74 0.08 20.87
C ASN A 95 -3.50 -0.81 20.77
N PHE A 96 -2.52 -0.67 21.67
CA PHE A 96 -1.34 -1.52 21.68
C PHE A 96 -1.72 -2.96 22.06
N ILE A 97 -2.45 -3.15 23.16
CA ILE A 97 -2.89 -4.48 23.61
C ILE A 97 -3.68 -5.19 22.51
N HIS A 98 -4.68 -4.52 21.94
CA HIS A 98 -5.48 -5.04 20.83
C HIS A 98 -4.66 -5.36 19.59
N SER A 99 -3.71 -4.50 19.22
CA SER A 99 -2.83 -4.75 18.06
C SER A 99 -1.94 -5.96 18.32
N MET A 100 -1.37 -6.09 19.51
CA MET A 100 -0.55 -7.24 19.87
C MET A 100 -1.35 -8.54 19.84
N GLU A 101 -2.62 -8.51 20.25
CA GLU A 101 -3.50 -9.68 20.18
C GLU A 101 -3.73 -10.16 18.74
N LEU A 102 -3.94 -9.25 17.80
CA LEU A 102 -4.28 -9.58 16.41
C LEU A 102 -3.07 -9.73 15.49
N ASP A 103 -1.91 -9.23 15.92
CA ASP A 103 -0.71 -9.17 15.10
C ASP A 103 -0.17 -10.58 14.78
N LYS A 104 0.29 -10.74 13.54
CA LYS A 104 0.89 -11.99 13.04
C LYS A 104 2.37 -11.84 12.72
N GLN A 105 2.88 -10.61 12.70
CA GLN A 105 4.24 -10.32 12.29
C GLN A 105 5.21 -10.38 13.47
N PHE A 106 4.88 -9.76 14.60
CA PHE A 106 5.66 -9.66 15.81
C PHE A 106 5.19 -10.65 16.88
N ARG A 107 3.88 -10.92 17.03
CA ARG A 107 3.42 -11.94 18.00
C ARG A 107 3.90 -13.34 17.60
N THR A 108 4.37 -14.10 18.58
CA THR A 108 4.66 -15.54 18.45
C THR A 108 3.90 -16.32 19.52
N LYS A 109 3.35 -17.49 19.13
CA LYS A 109 2.80 -18.48 20.06
C LYS A 109 3.87 -19.44 20.60
N ASP A 110 5.03 -19.43 19.97
CA ASP A 110 6.19 -20.23 20.35
C ASP A 110 7.10 -19.38 21.24
N PRO A 111 7.18 -19.65 22.55
CA PRO A 111 7.96 -18.85 23.49
C PRO A 111 9.47 -19.01 23.30
N ASP A 112 9.95 -20.05 22.61
CA ASP A 112 11.37 -20.24 22.31
C ASP A 112 11.86 -19.31 21.19
N LYS A 113 10.95 -18.75 20.40
CA LYS A 113 11.24 -17.75 19.36
C LYS A 113 11.13 -16.31 19.85
N ALA A 114 10.65 -16.11 21.07
CA ALA A 114 10.38 -14.79 21.62
C ALA A 114 11.68 -14.09 22.02
N HIS A 115 11.76 -12.81 21.69
CA HIS A 115 12.82 -11.91 22.17
C HIS A 115 12.42 -11.26 23.48
N VAL A 116 11.12 -10.95 23.62
CA VAL A 116 10.53 -10.37 24.83
C VAL A 116 9.15 -10.98 25.12
N TYR A 117 8.73 -10.87 26.36
CA TYR A 117 7.46 -11.39 26.87
C TYR A 117 6.57 -10.25 27.36
N PHE A 118 5.36 -10.15 26.83
CA PHE A 118 4.41 -9.09 27.16
C PHE A 118 3.49 -9.51 28.31
N LEU A 119 3.30 -8.61 29.28
CA LEU A 119 2.32 -8.72 30.36
C LEU A 119 1.03 -7.95 29.96
N PRO A 120 -0.04 -8.64 29.52
CA PRO A 120 -1.19 -8.02 28.87
C PRO A 120 -2.22 -7.41 29.84
N PHE A 121 -1.81 -6.91 31.01
CA PHE A 121 -2.73 -6.20 31.91
C PHE A 121 -2.83 -4.71 31.56
N SER A 122 -4.04 -4.17 31.60
CA SER A 122 -4.28 -2.73 31.45
C SER A 122 -4.32 -2.05 32.82
N VAL A 123 -3.42 -1.09 33.04
CA VAL A 123 -3.43 -0.27 34.26
C VAL A 123 -4.70 0.58 34.32
N VAL A 124 -5.19 1.07 33.18
CA VAL A 124 -6.45 1.83 33.15
C VAL A 124 -7.63 0.97 33.60
N MET A 125 -7.67 -0.30 33.21
CA MET A 125 -8.72 -1.23 33.64
C MET A 125 -8.56 -1.65 35.11
N LEU A 126 -7.33 -1.76 35.62
CA LEU A 126 -7.07 -1.91 37.05
C LEU A 126 -7.60 -0.72 37.85
N VAL A 127 -7.38 0.52 37.38
CA VAL A 127 -7.94 1.72 38.01
C VAL A 127 -9.47 1.73 37.94
N LYS A 128 -10.06 1.25 36.85
CA LYS A 128 -11.51 1.25 36.69
C LYS A 128 -12.23 0.20 37.52
N PHE A 129 -11.66 -1.00 37.65
CA PHE A 129 -12.35 -2.17 38.21
C PHE A 129 -11.78 -2.66 39.55
N VAL A 130 -10.54 -2.33 39.90
CA VAL A 130 -9.87 -2.82 41.11
C VAL A 130 -9.65 -1.73 42.16
N TYR A 131 -9.43 -0.49 41.74
CA TYR A 131 -9.24 0.63 42.65
C TYR A 131 -10.54 1.01 43.39
N VAL A 132 -10.42 1.18 44.70
CA VAL A 132 -11.45 1.74 45.56
C VAL A 132 -11.06 3.20 45.81
N GLY A 133 -11.97 4.16 45.68
CA GLY A 133 -11.70 5.61 45.66
C GLY A 133 -11.04 6.27 46.89
N ASN A 134 -10.14 5.58 47.59
CA ASN A 134 -9.48 5.96 48.85
C ASN A 134 -7.97 6.27 48.69
N TYR A 135 -7.48 6.39 47.45
CA TYR A 135 -6.07 6.58 47.09
C TYR A 135 -5.12 5.45 47.53
N ASP A 136 -5.65 4.30 47.95
CA ASP A 136 -4.87 3.12 48.26
C ASP A 136 -4.63 2.28 46.99
N LEU A 137 -3.38 2.21 46.56
CA LEU A 137 -2.94 1.40 45.40
C LEU A 137 -2.72 -0.08 45.75
N SER A 138 -2.87 -0.48 47.02
CA SER A 138 -2.62 -1.85 47.46
C SER A 138 -3.43 -2.92 46.69
N PRO A 139 -4.72 -2.71 46.36
CA PRO A 139 -5.48 -3.66 45.54
C PRO A 139 -4.86 -3.87 44.16
N ILE A 140 -4.50 -2.79 43.46
CA ILE A 140 -3.85 -2.83 42.14
C ILE A 140 -2.51 -3.57 42.23
N LYS A 141 -1.67 -3.19 43.21
CA LYS A 141 -0.36 -3.81 43.41
C LYS A 141 -0.49 -5.30 43.72
N LYS A 142 -1.50 -5.70 44.49
CA LYS A 142 -1.77 -7.10 44.80
C LYS A 142 -2.16 -7.88 43.55
N THR A 143 -3.07 -7.35 42.71
CA THR A 143 -3.46 -7.99 41.45
C THR A 143 -2.27 -8.23 40.53
N VAL A 144 -1.40 -7.24 40.34
CA VAL A 144 -0.20 -7.40 39.50
C VAL A 144 0.79 -8.38 40.12
N LYS A 145 0.99 -8.35 41.43
CA LYS A 145 1.84 -9.30 42.14
C LYS A 145 1.35 -10.74 42.01
N ASP A 146 0.05 -10.96 42.16
CA ASP A 146 -0.55 -12.29 42.04
C ASP A 146 -0.51 -12.79 40.59
N TYR A 147 -0.71 -11.90 39.60
CA TYR A 147 -0.54 -12.23 38.18
C TYR A 147 0.88 -12.67 37.83
N VAL A 148 1.88 -11.89 38.26
CA VAL A 148 3.28 -12.22 37.99
C VAL A 148 3.69 -13.52 38.71
N ARG A 149 3.17 -13.76 39.92
CA ARG A 149 3.37 -15.04 40.61
C ARG A 149 2.81 -16.21 39.79
N LEU A 150 1.59 -16.07 39.28
CA LEU A 150 0.94 -17.10 38.45
C LEU A 150 1.78 -17.47 37.22
N ILE A 151 2.24 -16.48 36.43
CA ILE A 151 3.05 -16.75 35.23
C ILE A 151 4.44 -17.29 35.58
N ALA A 152 5.02 -16.90 36.72
CA ALA A 152 6.32 -17.40 37.18
C ALA A 152 6.26 -18.84 37.69
N GLU A 153 5.13 -19.27 38.24
CA GLU A 153 4.88 -20.65 38.63
C GLU A 153 4.55 -21.53 37.41
N LYS A 154 3.79 -20.99 36.45
CA LYS A 154 3.35 -21.73 35.25
C LYS A 154 4.42 -21.86 34.18
N TYR A 155 5.28 -20.84 34.01
CA TYR A 155 6.29 -20.79 32.94
C TYR A 155 7.70 -20.56 33.47
N PRO A 156 8.73 -21.13 32.82
CA PRO A 156 10.12 -20.95 33.25
C PRO A 156 10.69 -19.56 32.92
N PHE A 157 10.05 -18.80 32.02
CA PHE A 157 10.66 -17.62 31.38
C PHE A 157 10.85 -16.43 32.33
N TRP A 158 9.88 -16.16 33.22
CA TRP A 158 10.02 -15.09 34.22
C TRP A 158 11.22 -15.35 35.14
N ASN A 159 11.33 -16.58 35.66
CA ASN A 159 12.40 -16.96 36.58
C ASN A 159 13.77 -17.06 35.88
N ARG A 160 13.81 -17.33 34.57
CA ARG A 160 15.05 -17.36 33.78
C ARG A 160 15.76 -16.01 33.77
N SER A 161 15.02 -14.93 33.59
CA SER A 161 15.56 -13.58 33.41
C SER A 161 15.33 -12.67 34.61
N LEU A 162 14.60 -13.15 35.63
CA LEU A 162 14.04 -12.32 36.70
C LEU A 162 13.31 -11.09 36.12
N GLY A 163 12.50 -11.32 35.08
CA GLY A 163 11.71 -10.29 34.41
C GLY A 163 12.47 -9.40 33.43
N ALA A 164 13.77 -9.60 33.17
CA ALA A 164 14.57 -8.66 32.35
C ALA A 164 14.18 -8.63 30.85
N ASP A 165 13.62 -9.72 30.33
CA ASP A 165 13.07 -9.83 28.98
C ASP A 165 11.53 -9.68 28.96
N HIS A 166 10.94 -9.24 30.07
CA HIS A 166 9.52 -8.94 30.18
C HIS A 166 9.27 -7.46 30.02
N PHE A 167 8.10 -7.12 29.47
CA PHE A 167 7.67 -5.74 29.42
C PHE A 167 6.20 -5.56 29.75
N MET A 168 5.90 -4.40 30.33
CA MET A 168 4.54 -3.90 30.55
C MET A 168 4.34 -2.61 29.76
N LEU A 169 3.08 -2.30 29.45
CA LEU A 169 2.70 -1.02 28.84
C LEU A 169 1.66 -0.30 29.69
N SER A 170 1.82 1.00 29.88
CA SER A 170 0.77 1.83 30.48
C SER A 170 0.78 3.26 30.00
N CYS A 171 -0.41 3.82 29.80
CA CYS A 171 -0.60 5.24 29.54
C CYS A 171 -1.35 5.98 30.66
N HIS A 172 -1.46 5.37 31.83
CA HIS A 172 -1.99 6.02 33.03
C HIS A 172 -0.82 6.51 33.91
N ASP A 173 -1.02 7.61 34.61
CA ASP A 173 -0.05 8.16 35.58
C ASP A 173 0.34 7.17 36.70
N TRP A 174 -0.45 6.13 36.95
CA TRP A 174 -0.16 5.08 37.94
C TRP A 174 0.63 3.89 37.38
N GLY A 175 0.97 3.91 36.08
CA GLY A 175 1.84 2.91 35.45
C GLY A 175 3.15 2.68 36.21
N PRO A 176 3.93 3.73 36.55
CA PRO A 176 5.12 3.60 37.39
C PRO A 176 4.83 2.94 38.73
N HIS A 177 3.82 3.41 39.46
CA HIS A 177 3.48 2.90 40.79
C HIS A 177 3.01 1.44 40.79
N THR A 178 2.35 1.02 39.71
CA THR A 178 1.94 -0.37 39.48
C THR A 178 3.17 -1.27 39.33
N SER A 179 4.21 -0.81 38.62
CA SER A 179 5.47 -1.57 38.48
C SER A 179 6.21 -1.77 39.80
N PHE A 180 6.04 -0.87 40.79
CA PHE A 180 6.66 -0.96 42.11
C PHE A 180 6.08 -2.09 43.00
N ALA A 181 5.00 -2.75 42.56
CA ALA A 181 4.45 -3.91 43.26
C ALA A 181 5.46 -5.07 43.38
N ILE A 182 6.37 -5.16 42.40
CA ILE A 182 7.35 -6.25 42.29
C ILE A 182 8.73 -5.63 41.99
N PRO A 183 9.75 -5.85 42.85
CA PRO A 183 11.07 -5.24 42.66
C PRO A 183 11.70 -5.53 41.30
N TYR A 184 11.48 -6.73 40.76
CA TYR A 184 12.01 -7.12 39.45
C TYR A 184 11.25 -6.49 38.27
N LEU A 185 9.94 -6.24 38.42
CA LEU A 185 9.16 -5.54 37.39
C LEU A 185 9.58 -4.06 37.29
N GLU A 186 9.92 -3.44 38.42
CA GLU A 186 10.48 -2.08 38.45
C GLU A 186 11.90 -2.02 37.87
N LYS A 187 12.80 -2.89 38.37
CA LYS A 187 14.25 -2.77 38.13
C LYS A 187 14.69 -3.44 36.83
N ASN A 188 14.21 -4.64 36.55
CA ASN A 188 14.71 -5.47 35.46
C ASN A 188 13.85 -5.36 34.20
N SER A 189 12.53 -5.42 34.33
CA SER A 189 11.62 -5.39 33.19
C SER A 189 11.61 -4.05 32.46
N ILE A 190 11.29 -4.11 31.16
CA ILE A 190 11.12 -2.94 30.31
C ILE A 190 9.74 -2.34 30.59
N ARG A 191 9.67 -1.04 30.90
CA ARG A 191 8.38 -0.36 31.08
C ARG A 191 8.14 0.58 29.91
N ALA A 192 7.14 0.27 29.10
CA ALA A 192 6.66 1.18 28.06
C ALA A 192 5.61 2.10 28.67
N LEU A 193 5.97 3.35 28.94
CA LEU A 193 5.13 4.27 29.71
C LEU A 193 4.85 5.54 28.91
N CYS A 194 3.58 5.97 28.87
CA CYS A 194 3.28 7.35 28.46
C CYS A 194 3.88 8.33 29.50
N ASN A 195 3.67 8.08 30.79
CA ASN A 195 4.27 8.85 31.88
C ASN A 195 5.80 8.60 32.06
N ALA A 196 6.61 9.12 31.14
CA ALA A 196 8.06 8.91 31.10
C ALA A 196 8.84 9.98 31.89
N ASN A 197 8.82 9.88 33.22
CA ASN A 197 9.47 10.84 34.12
C ASN A 197 10.68 10.25 34.86
N THR A 198 11.88 10.79 34.63
CA THR A 198 13.10 10.30 35.30
C THR A 198 13.10 10.50 36.82
N SER A 199 12.35 11.46 37.37
CA SER A 199 12.19 11.59 38.82
C SER A 199 11.30 10.49 39.43
N GLU A 200 10.47 9.83 38.61
CA GLU A 200 9.62 8.70 38.99
C GLU A 200 10.27 7.35 38.66
N ARG A 201 11.61 7.33 38.70
CA ARG A 201 12.47 6.16 38.46
C ARG A 201 12.39 5.63 37.03
N PHE A 202 11.89 6.40 36.06
CA PHE A 202 11.98 6.04 34.63
C PHE A 202 13.46 6.04 34.20
N ASN A 203 13.90 4.96 33.55
CA ASN A 203 15.27 4.81 33.08
C ASN A 203 15.29 4.78 31.53
N PRO A 204 15.73 5.85 30.84
CA PRO A 204 15.71 5.92 29.38
C PRO A 204 16.67 4.93 28.69
N MET A 205 17.56 4.28 29.42
CA MET A 205 18.42 3.21 28.88
C MET A 205 17.71 1.85 28.81
N LYS A 206 16.55 1.72 29.45
CA LYS A 206 15.82 0.45 29.61
C LYS A 206 14.33 0.59 29.26
N ASP A 207 13.69 1.60 29.80
CA ASP A 207 12.28 1.91 29.64
C ASP A 207 12.04 2.67 28.33
N VAL A 208 10.80 2.59 27.83
CA VAL A 208 10.40 3.18 26.55
C VAL A 208 9.35 4.25 26.79
N SER A 209 9.59 5.46 26.29
CA SER A 209 8.59 6.54 26.31
C SER A 209 7.58 6.30 25.19
N PHE A 210 6.32 6.05 25.54
CA PHE A 210 5.26 5.73 24.60
C PHE A 210 4.41 6.97 24.30
N PRO A 211 4.02 7.22 23.04
CA PRO A 211 3.26 8.42 22.71
C PRO A 211 1.81 8.33 23.23
N GLU A 212 1.38 9.37 23.93
CA GLU A 212 -0.01 9.54 24.35
C GLU A 212 -0.80 10.25 23.24
N ILE A 213 -1.92 9.65 22.80
CA ILE A 213 -2.76 10.21 21.74
C ILE A 213 -4.21 10.24 22.20
N ASN A 214 -4.82 11.42 22.16
CA ASN A 214 -6.21 11.60 22.52
C ASN A 214 -7.14 11.30 21.34
N LEU A 215 -7.57 10.03 21.22
CA LEU A 215 -8.48 9.60 20.15
C LEU A 215 -9.95 9.74 20.58
N LEU A 216 -10.53 10.93 20.44
CA LEU A 216 -11.91 11.22 20.85
C LEU A 216 -12.95 10.25 20.25
N THR A 217 -12.83 9.97 18.96
CA THR A 217 -13.72 9.05 18.22
C THR A 217 -13.10 7.66 18.01
N GLY A 218 -11.87 7.44 18.50
CA GLY A 218 -11.05 6.29 18.16
C GLY A 218 -10.18 6.49 16.90
N SER A 219 -10.28 7.66 16.25
CA SER A 219 -9.61 7.99 14.98
C SER A 219 -8.83 9.31 15.03
N THR A 220 -7.84 9.47 14.14
CA THR A 220 -7.10 10.73 13.91
C THR A 220 -7.84 11.70 12.99
N THR A 221 -9.00 11.31 12.46
CA THR A 221 -9.83 12.12 11.56
C THR A 221 -10.18 13.49 12.16
N GLY A 222 -9.88 14.55 11.43
CA GLY A 222 -10.13 15.92 11.86
C GLY A 222 -9.09 16.51 12.83
N LEU A 223 -8.11 15.72 13.32
CA LEU A 223 -7.01 16.22 14.16
C LEU A 223 -5.85 16.78 13.33
N ILE A 224 -5.65 16.25 12.12
CA ILE A 224 -4.51 16.57 11.26
C ILE A 224 -4.76 17.82 10.40
N GLY A 225 -3.75 18.68 10.30
CA GLY A 225 -3.73 19.84 9.39
C GLY A 225 -3.77 21.19 10.11
N GLY A 226 -3.49 22.25 9.37
CA GLY A 226 -3.47 23.62 9.88
C GLY A 226 -3.04 24.62 8.80
N PRO A 227 -3.25 25.92 9.03
CA PRO A 227 -2.84 26.96 8.10
C PRO A 227 -1.30 27.01 7.96
N SER A 228 -0.86 27.62 6.86
CA SER A 228 0.55 27.91 6.60
C SER A 228 1.17 28.73 7.74
N PRO A 229 2.49 28.68 7.96
CA PRO A 229 3.16 29.44 9.03
C PRO A 229 2.87 30.95 9.01
N SER A 230 2.64 31.54 7.83
CA SER A 230 2.28 32.96 7.67
C SER A 230 0.88 33.31 8.16
N ASN A 231 -0.05 32.34 8.14
CA ASN A 231 -1.47 32.55 8.42
C ASN A 231 -1.83 32.23 9.88
N ARG A 232 -0.83 31.99 10.73
CA ARG A 232 -0.99 31.74 12.16
C ARG A 232 -0.92 33.05 12.94
N SER A 233 -2.07 33.49 13.43
CA SER A 233 -2.25 34.78 14.08
C SER A 233 -1.90 34.80 15.58
N ILE A 234 -1.79 33.63 16.22
CA ILE A 234 -1.52 33.52 17.66
C ILE A 234 -0.05 33.11 17.85
N LEU A 235 0.69 33.78 18.74
CA LEU A 235 2.09 33.42 19.01
C LEU A 235 2.16 32.08 19.75
N ALA A 236 1.50 31.99 20.90
CA ALA A 236 1.47 30.77 21.69
C ALA A 236 0.10 30.51 22.30
N PHE A 237 -0.26 29.23 22.46
CA PHE A 237 -1.55 28.84 23.02
C PHE A 237 -1.46 27.70 24.02
N PHE A 238 -2.27 27.79 25.07
CA PHE A 238 -2.58 26.70 26.00
C PHE A 238 -4.02 26.81 26.49
N ALA A 239 -4.68 25.65 26.60
CA ALA A 239 -5.90 25.54 27.39
C ALA A 239 -5.93 24.25 28.20
N GLY A 240 -6.15 24.34 29.51
CA GLY A 240 -6.19 23.18 30.41
C GLY A 240 -6.46 23.53 31.87
N ARG A 241 -7.07 22.58 32.59
CA ARG A 241 -7.38 22.71 34.03
C ARG A 241 -6.12 22.69 34.90
N LEU A 242 -6.27 23.19 36.14
CA LEU A 242 -5.29 23.07 37.22
C LEU A 242 -5.03 21.60 37.51
N HIS A 243 -3.86 21.11 37.09
CA HIS A 243 -3.49 19.70 37.17
C HIS A 243 -1.95 19.62 37.14
N GLY A 244 -1.36 19.05 38.17
CA GLY A 244 0.09 19.05 38.37
C GLY A 244 0.66 20.39 38.88
N PRO A 245 1.96 20.41 39.22
CA PRO A 245 2.61 21.56 39.86
C PRO A 245 2.92 22.72 38.91
N ILE A 246 3.06 22.47 37.61
CA ILE A 246 3.52 23.48 36.63
C ILE A 246 2.39 24.33 36.06
N ARG A 247 1.19 23.74 35.85
CA ARG A 247 0.04 24.46 35.27
C ARG A 247 -0.43 25.65 36.13
N PRO A 248 -0.46 25.58 37.48
CA PRO A 248 -0.75 26.75 38.31
C PRO A 248 0.20 27.92 38.03
N ILE A 249 1.51 27.67 37.91
CA ILE A 249 2.51 28.70 37.61
C ILE A 249 2.26 29.35 36.24
N LEU A 250 1.97 28.52 35.22
CA LEU A 250 1.66 29.01 33.87
C LEU A 250 0.38 29.85 33.85
N LEU A 251 -0.69 29.38 34.49
CA LEU A 251 -1.96 30.10 34.57
C LEU A 251 -1.80 31.41 35.35
N GLU A 252 -1.12 31.38 36.49
CA GLU A 252 -0.85 32.58 37.28
C GLU A 252 -0.12 33.65 36.48
N HIS A 253 0.85 33.28 35.64
CA HIS A 253 1.64 34.23 34.86
C HIS A 253 0.97 34.71 33.57
N TRP A 254 0.15 33.88 32.91
CA TRP A 254 -0.30 34.16 31.53
C TRP A 254 -1.81 34.12 31.32
N GLU A 255 -2.62 33.61 32.26
CA GLU A 255 -4.07 33.47 32.09
C GLU A 255 -4.74 34.82 31.81
N ASN A 256 -5.21 35.00 30.57
CA ASN A 256 -5.83 36.23 30.08
C ASN A 256 -4.99 37.51 30.28
N LYS A 257 -3.65 37.42 30.27
CA LYS A 257 -2.75 38.57 30.50
C LYS A 257 -2.05 39.11 29.26
N ASP A 258 -2.12 38.42 28.12
CA ASP A 258 -1.44 38.82 26.87
C ASP A 258 -2.23 38.38 25.63
N ASP A 259 -2.25 39.21 24.59
CA ASP A 259 -3.00 38.93 23.35
C ASP A 259 -2.31 37.92 22.42
N ASP A 260 -0.97 37.85 22.49
CA ASP A 260 -0.13 36.96 21.69
C ASP A 260 0.02 35.59 22.34
N ILE A 261 0.16 35.55 23.68
CA ILE A 261 0.22 34.31 24.48
C ILE A 261 -1.14 34.04 25.11
N ARG A 262 -1.93 33.20 24.46
CA ARG A 262 -3.31 32.89 24.86
C ARG A 262 -3.36 31.67 25.76
N VAL A 263 -3.45 31.91 27.06
CA VAL A 263 -3.52 30.89 28.10
C VAL A 263 -4.89 30.94 28.77
N HIS A 264 -5.60 29.80 28.81
CA HIS A 264 -6.92 29.70 29.41
C HIS A 264 -7.06 28.46 30.31
N ARG A 265 -7.66 28.60 31.49
CA ARG A 265 -8.05 27.43 32.28
C ARG A 265 -9.21 26.64 31.66
N GLN A 266 -10.19 27.38 31.13
CA GLN A 266 -11.32 26.85 30.39
C GLN A 266 -11.60 27.78 29.21
N LEU A 267 -11.79 27.20 28.03
CA LEU A 267 -12.11 28.01 26.85
C LEU A 267 -13.50 28.62 26.95
N PRO A 268 -13.70 29.86 26.45
CA PRO A 268 -15.02 30.46 26.35
C PRO A 268 -15.98 29.60 25.52
N LYS A 269 -17.29 29.70 25.80
CA LYS A 269 -18.32 29.02 25.03
C LYS A 269 -18.23 29.41 23.54
N GLY A 270 -18.27 28.43 22.65
CA GLY A 270 -18.19 28.64 21.20
C GLY A 270 -16.77 28.69 20.63
N VAL A 271 -15.72 28.67 21.46
CA VAL A 271 -14.32 28.66 21.00
C VAL A 271 -13.82 27.23 20.87
N SER A 272 -13.33 26.86 19.68
CA SER A 272 -12.79 25.53 19.41
C SER A 272 -11.32 25.41 19.82
N TYR A 273 -11.02 24.43 20.68
CA TYR A 273 -9.65 24.10 21.09
C TYR A 273 -8.74 23.79 19.88
N ASN A 274 -9.22 22.94 18.98
CA ASN A 274 -8.45 22.53 17.79
C ASN A 274 -8.18 23.72 16.86
N GLU A 275 -9.14 24.65 16.73
CA GLU A 275 -8.97 25.85 15.93
C GLU A 275 -7.93 26.79 16.52
N MET A 276 -7.93 26.96 17.85
CA MET A 276 -6.93 27.75 18.56
C MET A 276 -5.52 27.18 18.39
N MET A 277 -5.35 25.85 18.51
CA MET A 277 -4.06 25.19 18.21
C MET A 277 -3.62 25.41 16.76
N ARG A 278 -4.54 25.28 15.79
CA ARG A 278 -4.23 25.51 14.37
C ARG A 278 -3.81 26.95 14.07
N LYS A 279 -4.42 27.93 14.73
CA LYS A 279 -4.08 29.35 14.59
C LYS A 279 -2.79 29.75 15.31
N SER A 280 -2.24 28.88 16.14
CA SER A 280 -1.07 29.17 16.98
C SER A 280 0.24 28.73 16.34
N LYS A 281 1.28 29.56 16.47
CA LYS A 281 2.63 29.21 16.02
C LYS A 281 3.26 28.17 16.94
N PHE A 282 3.17 28.42 18.25
CA PHE A 282 3.70 27.58 19.31
C PHE A 282 2.57 27.04 20.20
N CYS A 283 2.66 25.78 20.61
CA CYS A 283 1.66 25.14 21.47
C CYS A 283 2.33 24.74 22.78
N LEU A 284 1.94 25.39 23.87
CA LEU A 284 2.56 25.15 25.17
C LEU A 284 2.09 23.80 25.71
N CYS A 285 3.04 22.97 26.11
CA CYS A 285 2.85 21.62 26.62
C CYS A 285 3.40 21.53 28.05
N PRO A 286 2.78 22.21 29.04
CA PRO A 286 3.16 22.06 30.43
C PRO A 286 2.78 20.68 30.97
N SER A 287 3.70 20.02 31.66
CA SER A 287 3.41 18.75 32.34
C SER A 287 2.36 18.92 33.45
N GLY A 288 1.64 17.83 33.69
CA GLY A 288 0.63 17.67 34.74
C GLY A 288 1.15 16.91 35.96
N TYR A 289 0.28 16.15 36.62
CA TYR A 289 0.75 15.07 37.50
C TYR A 289 1.38 13.94 36.67
N GLU A 290 0.84 13.71 35.48
CA GLU A 290 1.51 13.00 34.41
C GLU A 290 2.42 13.95 33.61
N VAL A 291 3.64 13.52 33.31
CA VAL A 291 4.55 14.32 32.46
C VAL A 291 4.21 14.27 30.98
N ALA A 292 3.61 13.18 30.52
CA ALA A 292 3.06 13.11 29.17
C ALA A 292 1.76 13.91 29.07
N SER A 293 1.59 14.51 27.90
CA SER A 293 0.35 15.16 27.53
C SER A 293 0.05 14.84 26.07
N PRO A 294 -1.22 14.51 25.72
CA PRO A 294 -1.59 14.25 24.34
C PRO A 294 -1.38 15.50 23.47
N ARG A 295 -1.28 16.66 24.10
CA ARG A 295 -1.02 17.96 23.47
C ARG A 295 0.26 18.01 22.66
N ILE A 296 1.28 17.23 23.04
CA ILE A 296 2.52 17.13 22.28
C ILE A 296 2.22 16.58 20.88
N VAL A 297 1.44 15.51 20.82
CA VAL A 297 1.02 14.89 19.54
C VAL A 297 0.00 15.76 18.82
N GLU A 298 -0.96 16.37 19.53
CA GLU A 298 -1.93 17.32 18.95
C GLU A 298 -1.24 18.52 18.29
N ALA A 299 -0.15 19.02 18.88
CA ALA A 299 0.67 20.09 18.30
C ALA A 299 1.29 19.64 16.97
N LEU A 300 1.90 18.45 16.94
CA LEU A 300 2.44 17.87 15.69
C LEU A 300 1.35 17.68 14.63
N TYR A 301 0.17 17.20 15.02
CA TYR A 301 -0.98 17.01 14.13
C TYR A 301 -1.47 18.30 13.50
N THR A 302 -1.57 19.36 14.31
CA THR A 302 -2.03 20.66 13.86
C THR A 302 -0.94 21.48 13.18
N GLY A 303 0.30 20.99 13.11
CA GLY A 303 1.46 21.72 12.59
C GLY A 303 1.88 22.89 13.47
N CYS A 304 1.54 22.87 14.76
CA CYS A 304 1.98 23.82 15.77
C CYS A 304 3.32 23.34 16.36
N VAL A 305 4.29 24.23 16.57
CA VAL A 305 5.58 23.82 17.17
C VAL A 305 5.36 23.55 18.67
N PRO A 306 5.60 22.33 19.17
CA PRO A 306 5.41 22.02 20.58
C PRO A 306 6.46 22.75 21.44
N VAL A 307 6.01 23.37 22.53
CA VAL A 307 6.85 23.98 23.56
C VAL A 307 6.74 23.14 24.82
N LEU A 308 7.75 22.31 25.08
CA LEU A 308 7.80 21.40 26.22
C LEU A 308 8.17 22.21 27.47
N ILE A 309 7.26 22.25 28.45
CA ILE A 309 7.49 22.92 29.75
C ILE A 309 7.38 21.85 30.83
N SER A 310 8.50 21.23 31.15
CA SER A 310 8.55 20.08 32.04
C SER A 310 9.95 19.88 32.59
N ASP A 311 10.04 19.42 33.83
CA ASP A 311 11.28 18.89 34.38
C ASP A 311 11.31 17.38 34.16
N HIS A 312 12.49 16.82 33.89
CA HIS A 312 12.75 15.37 33.92
C HIS A 312 11.96 14.50 32.93
N TYR A 313 11.20 15.10 32.01
CA TYR A 313 10.43 14.40 30.98
C TYR A 313 11.31 13.84 29.87
N VAL A 314 11.02 12.59 29.46
CA VAL A 314 11.63 11.93 28.31
C VAL A 314 10.59 11.82 27.18
N PRO A 315 10.67 12.65 26.12
CA PRO A 315 9.72 12.60 25.02
C PRO A 315 9.74 11.27 24.26
N PRO A 316 8.64 10.87 23.59
CA PRO A 316 8.59 9.63 22.83
C PRO A 316 9.67 9.59 21.75
N PHE A 317 10.27 8.40 21.57
CA PHE A 317 11.37 8.18 20.61
C PHE A 317 12.59 9.08 20.84
N SER A 318 12.88 9.54 22.06
CA SER A 318 14.03 10.42 22.35
C SER A 318 15.40 9.82 22.02
N ASP A 319 15.49 8.49 21.94
CA ASP A 319 16.66 7.72 21.52
C ASP A 319 16.89 7.73 19.99
N VAL A 320 15.85 8.09 19.23
CA VAL A 320 15.86 8.13 17.76
C VAL A 320 15.74 9.57 17.24
N LEU A 321 14.82 10.35 17.81
CA LEU A 321 14.44 11.68 17.37
C LEU A 321 15.17 12.77 18.15
N ASN A 322 15.75 13.71 17.41
CA ASN A 322 16.30 14.95 17.95
C ASN A 322 15.17 15.97 18.14
N TRP A 323 14.49 15.90 19.28
CA TRP A 323 13.36 16.79 19.63
C TRP A 323 13.72 18.28 19.51
N LYS A 324 14.92 18.68 19.94
CA LYS A 324 15.45 20.06 19.81
C LYS A 324 15.46 20.61 18.39
N SER A 325 15.37 19.74 17.37
CA SER A 325 15.34 20.17 15.97
C SER A 325 13.95 20.62 15.50
N PHE A 326 12.87 20.28 16.22
CA PHE A 326 11.47 20.54 15.85
C PHE A 326 10.55 20.97 17.01
N SER A 327 11.05 21.01 18.25
CA SER A 327 10.36 21.53 19.43
C SER A 327 11.17 22.61 20.14
N VAL A 328 10.54 23.32 21.08
CA VAL A 328 11.20 24.24 22.00
C VAL A 328 11.11 23.66 23.41
N GLU A 329 12.24 23.53 24.10
CA GLU A 329 12.27 23.10 25.50
C GLU A 329 12.42 24.36 26.37
N VAL A 330 11.53 24.55 27.35
CA VAL A 330 11.53 25.71 28.25
C VAL A 330 11.51 25.22 29.70
N PRO A 331 12.53 25.55 30.52
CA PRO A 331 12.52 25.25 31.95
C PRO A 331 11.34 25.88 32.68
N VAL A 332 10.88 25.27 33.76
CA VAL A 332 9.76 25.78 34.56
C VAL A 332 10.05 27.19 35.11
N SER A 333 11.30 27.45 35.51
CA SER A 333 11.75 28.77 35.99
C SER A 333 11.65 29.88 34.93
N ASP A 334 11.59 29.52 33.64
CA ASP A 334 11.52 30.45 32.51
C ASP A 334 10.09 30.69 31.99
N ILE A 335 9.06 30.15 32.66
CA ILE A 335 7.65 30.46 32.35
C ILE A 335 7.39 31.97 32.26
N PRO A 336 7.90 32.84 33.16
CA PRO A 336 7.71 34.29 33.04
C PRO A 336 8.35 34.89 31.77
N ASN A 337 9.34 34.23 31.18
CA ASN A 337 10.10 34.68 30.03
C ASN A 337 9.56 34.15 28.68
N LEU A 338 8.45 33.42 28.67
CA LEU A 338 7.93 32.73 27.48
C LEU A 338 7.81 33.64 26.25
N LYS A 339 7.26 34.86 26.39
CA LYS A 339 7.13 35.80 25.26
C LYS A 339 8.48 36.13 24.66
N ARG A 340 9.45 36.55 25.50
CA ARG A 340 10.82 36.86 25.06
C ARG A 340 11.49 35.69 24.34
N ILE A 341 11.36 34.48 24.89
CA ILE A 341 11.96 33.26 24.32
C ILE A 341 11.36 32.97 22.93
N LEU A 342 10.03 32.96 22.83
CA LEU A 342 9.34 32.58 21.60
C LEU A 342 9.46 33.65 20.51
N THR A 343 9.46 34.95 20.86
CA THR A 343 9.71 36.03 19.89
C THR A 343 11.17 36.10 19.44
N GLY A 344 12.10 35.61 20.27
CA GLY A 344 13.53 35.51 19.92
C GLY A 344 13.83 34.47 18.83
N ILE A 345 12.89 33.56 18.55
CA ILE A 345 13.03 32.56 17.49
C ILE A 345 12.76 33.22 16.14
N SER A 346 13.78 33.26 15.28
CA SER A 346 13.63 33.86 13.95
C SER A 346 12.58 33.14 13.10
N PRO A 347 11.87 33.84 12.20
CA PRO A 347 10.85 33.23 11.34
C PRO A 347 11.37 32.03 10.54
N ARG A 348 12.62 32.09 10.06
CA ARG A 348 13.28 30.99 9.35
C ARG A 348 13.47 29.76 10.24
N HIS A 349 13.87 29.96 11.50
CA HIS A 349 14.04 28.88 12.45
C HIS A 349 12.68 28.25 12.80
N TYR A 350 11.66 29.07 13.05
CA TYR A 350 10.29 28.62 13.30
C TYR A 350 9.74 27.74 12.16
N ILE A 351 9.80 28.22 10.91
CA ILE A 351 9.34 27.48 9.74
C ILE A 351 10.08 26.14 9.63
N ARG A 352 11.39 26.14 9.87
CA ARG A 352 12.20 24.92 9.85
C ARG A 352 11.77 23.91 10.91
N MET A 353 11.49 24.34 12.14
CA MET A 353 10.97 23.45 13.19
C MET A 353 9.60 22.90 12.83
N GLN A 354 8.71 23.74 12.30
CA GLN A 354 7.38 23.32 11.87
C GLN A 354 7.43 22.27 10.76
N THR A 355 8.18 22.53 9.68
CA THR A 355 8.34 21.59 8.56
C THR A 355 8.89 20.26 9.05
N ARG A 356 9.87 20.29 9.96
CA ARG A 356 10.44 19.10 10.57
C ARG A 356 9.42 18.33 11.44
N GLY A 357 8.66 19.05 12.26
CA GLY A 357 7.55 18.49 13.05
C GLY A 357 6.51 17.78 12.17
N GLN A 358 6.19 18.35 11.00
CA GLN A 358 5.31 17.72 10.03
C GLN A 358 5.91 16.45 9.40
N GLN A 359 7.22 16.40 9.18
CA GLN A 359 7.91 15.23 8.63
C GLN A 359 7.96 14.07 9.64
N ILE A 360 8.16 14.35 10.93
CA ILE A 360 8.18 13.32 12.00
C ILE A 360 6.79 12.91 12.47
N ARG A 361 5.75 13.71 12.17
CA ARG A 361 4.35 13.44 12.52
C ARG A 361 3.89 12.02 12.17
N ARG A 362 4.37 11.48 11.04
CA ARG A 362 4.07 10.11 10.59
C ARG A 362 4.34 9.01 11.62
N HIS A 363 5.30 9.20 12.53
CA HIS A 363 5.61 8.24 13.61
C HIS A 363 4.59 8.26 14.75
N PHE A 364 3.70 9.24 14.74
CA PHE A 364 2.65 9.41 15.73
C PHE A 364 1.27 9.15 15.12
N GLU A 365 1.15 8.91 13.82
CA GLU A 365 -0.13 8.67 13.15
C GLU A 365 -0.56 7.20 13.26
N LYS A 366 -1.82 6.97 13.64
CA LYS A 366 -2.47 5.65 13.54
C LYS A 366 -2.94 5.43 12.10
N LEU A 367 -2.65 4.26 11.52
CA LEU A 367 -3.17 3.85 10.20
C LEU A 367 -4.68 3.59 10.29
N GLU A 368 -5.52 4.39 9.60
CA GLU A 368 -6.97 4.18 9.57
C GLU A 368 -7.68 4.55 8.24
N LEU A 369 -8.86 3.96 8.03
CA LEU A 369 -9.80 4.21 6.94
C LEU A 369 -10.21 5.70 6.89
N SER A 370 -10.02 6.33 5.74
CA SER A 370 -10.27 7.76 5.52
C SER A 370 -11.33 8.00 4.42
N TRP A 371 -11.92 9.20 4.37
CA TRP A 371 -12.79 9.62 3.25
C TRP A 371 -12.07 9.52 1.89
N ARG A 372 -10.73 9.66 1.91
CA ARG A 372 -9.85 9.43 0.76
C ARG A 372 -9.92 8.00 0.29
N LEU A 373 -9.96 7.03 1.21
CA LEU A 373 -10.15 5.62 0.86
C LEU A 373 -11.55 5.37 0.29
N VAL A 374 -12.61 6.00 0.82
CA VAL A 374 -13.96 5.89 0.25
C VAL A 374 -14.01 6.44 -1.17
N LEU A 375 -13.42 7.62 -1.41
CA LEU A 375 -13.31 8.21 -2.73
C LEU A 375 -12.47 7.33 -3.68
N ALA A 376 -11.36 6.79 -3.18
CA ALA A 376 -10.52 5.84 -3.90
C ALA A 376 -11.28 4.54 -4.25
N THR A 377 -12.13 4.04 -3.37
CA THR A 377 -12.99 2.88 -3.63
C THR A 377 -13.99 3.16 -4.75
N VAL A 378 -14.62 4.34 -4.76
CA VAL A 378 -15.56 4.73 -5.84
C VAL A 378 -14.84 4.88 -7.18
N ILE A 379 -13.73 5.61 -7.21
CA ILE A 379 -12.94 5.81 -8.43
C ILE A 379 -12.35 4.49 -8.91
N GLY A 380 -11.84 3.67 -7.99
CA GLY A 380 -11.32 2.33 -8.26
C GLY A 380 -12.39 1.40 -8.82
N PHE A 381 -13.62 1.45 -8.28
CA PHE A 381 -14.74 0.69 -8.79
C PHE A 381 -15.08 1.09 -10.23
N LEU A 382 -15.28 2.39 -10.50
CA LEU A 382 -15.61 2.88 -11.84
C LEU A 382 -14.49 2.61 -12.86
N GLY A 383 -13.24 2.87 -12.46
CA GLY A 383 -12.05 2.62 -13.28
C GLY A 383 -11.86 1.13 -13.60
N SER A 384 -12.13 0.24 -12.64
CA SER A 384 -12.09 -1.22 -12.84
C SER A 384 -13.22 -1.70 -13.76
N ALA A 385 -14.45 -1.24 -13.54
CA ALA A 385 -15.60 -1.62 -14.34
C ALA A 385 -15.42 -1.21 -15.82
N CYS A 386 -15.02 0.03 -16.08
CA CYS A 386 -14.78 0.49 -17.46
C CYS A 386 -13.51 -0.13 -18.06
N GLY A 387 -12.44 -0.22 -17.28
CA GLY A 387 -11.15 -0.73 -17.72
C GLY A 387 -11.18 -2.21 -18.11
N THR A 388 -11.91 -3.05 -17.39
CA THR A 388 -12.07 -4.48 -17.73
C THR A 388 -12.88 -4.68 -19.00
N VAL A 389 -13.98 -3.94 -19.17
CA VAL A 389 -14.81 -4.03 -20.37
C VAL A 389 -14.05 -3.56 -21.61
N GLY A 390 -13.24 -2.51 -21.48
CA GLY A 390 -12.35 -2.06 -22.56
C GLY A 390 -11.17 -2.99 -22.86
N GLY A 391 -10.88 -3.99 -22.02
CA GLY A 391 -9.68 -4.84 -22.20
C GLY A 391 -8.36 -4.21 -21.73
N VAL A 392 -8.43 -3.21 -20.85
CA VAL A 392 -7.29 -2.37 -20.44
C VAL A 392 -6.88 -2.52 -18.97
N GLY A 393 -7.81 -2.95 -18.10
CA GLY A 393 -7.54 -3.29 -16.70
C GLY A 393 -7.55 -2.11 -15.71
N GLY A 394 -7.80 -0.87 -16.14
CA GLY A 394 -8.02 0.29 -15.25
C GLY A 394 -6.76 0.86 -14.57
N GLY A 395 -5.58 0.26 -14.78
CA GLY A 395 -4.35 0.59 -14.05
C GLY A 395 -3.87 2.04 -14.17
N GLY A 396 -4.08 2.68 -15.31
CA GLY A 396 -3.74 4.10 -15.51
C GLY A 396 -4.59 5.08 -14.68
N ILE A 397 -5.72 4.63 -14.14
CA ILE A 397 -6.54 5.38 -13.17
C ILE A 397 -6.13 5.00 -11.74
N PHE A 398 -5.80 3.73 -11.49
CA PHE A 398 -5.47 3.26 -10.15
C PHE A 398 -4.21 3.91 -9.58
N VAL A 399 -3.13 4.01 -10.37
CA VAL A 399 -1.85 4.54 -9.87
C VAL A 399 -1.99 6.01 -9.43
N PRO A 400 -2.58 6.93 -10.23
CA PRO A 400 -2.82 8.30 -9.79
C PRO A 400 -3.81 8.42 -8.63
N MET A 401 -4.85 7.60 -8.60
CA MET A 401 -5.82 7.59 -7.50
C MET A 401 -5.16 7.16 -6.18
N LEU A 402 -4.35 6.10 -6.20
CA LEU A 402 -3.59 5.64 -5.02
C LEU A 402 -2.53 6.67 -4.60
N THR A 403 -1.89 7.35 -5.55
CA THR A 403 -0.85 8.34 -5.27
C THR A 403 -1.41 9.66 -4.73
N LEU A 404 -2.36 10.27 -5.44
CA LEU A 404 -2.88 11.61 -5.12
C LEU A 404 -3.95 11.60 -4.04
N ILE A 405 -4.82 10.59 -4.03
CA ILE A 405 -5.97 10.55 -3.12
C ILE A 405 -5.58 9.81 -1.85
N VAL A 406 -5.12 8.57 -1.98
CA VAL A 406 -4.77 7.75 -0.82
C VAL A 406 -3.43 8.15 -0.21
N GLY A 407 -2.47 8.60 -1.04
CA GLY A 407 -1.16 9.07 -0.59
C GLY A 407 -0.08 7.99 -0.59
N PHE A 408 -0.27 6.88 -1.30
CA PHE A 408 0.79 5.89 -1.52
C PHE A 408 1.89 6.49 -2.40
N ASP A 409 3.13 6.06 -2.19
CA ASP A 409 4.19 6.36 -3.15
C ASP A 409 3.90 5.67 -4.50
N THR A 410 4.53 6.14 -5.58
CA THR A 410 4.25 5.68 -6.94
C THR A 410 4.57 4.20 -7.14
N LYS A 411 5.53 3.63 -6.41
CA LYS A 411 5.93 2.21 -6.55
C LYS A 411 4.95 1.30 -5.82
N SER A 412 4.58 1.65 -4.58
CA SER A 412 3.52 0.96 -3.84
C SER A 412 2.18 1.07 -4.56
N ALA A 413 1.85 2.25 -5.10
CA ALA A 413 0.65 2.47 -5.90
C ALA A 413 0.64 1.60 -7.17
N ALA A 414 1.76 1.50 -7.88
CA ALA A 414 1.91 0.62 -9.04
C ALA A 414 1.72 -0.86 -8.66
N ALA A 415 2.24 -1.29 -7.51
CA ALA A 415 2.10 -2.66 -7.02
C ALA A 415 0.66 -3.00 -6.61
N ILE A 416 0.01 -2.13 -5.83
CA ILE A 416 -1.41 -2.28 -5.44
C ILE A 416 -2.30 -2.27 -6.69
N SER A 417 -2.00 -1.41 -7.67
CA SER A 417 -2.69 -1.38 -8.97
C SER A 417 -2.65 -2.74 -9.67
N LYS A 418 -1.53 -3.48 -9.62
CA LYS A 418 -1.45 -4.84 -10.17
C LYS A 418 -2.38 -5.82 -9.47
N CYS A 419 -2.52 -5.73 -8.15
CA CYS A 419 -3.49 -6.55 -7.41
C CYS A 419 -4.93 -6.25 -7.86
N MET A 420 -5.25 -4.97 -8.04
CA MET A 420 -6.55 -4.53 -8.54
C MET A 420 -6.82 -5.04 -9.96
N ILE A 421 -5.87 -4.85 -10.88
CA ILE A 421 -5.95 -5.35 -12.28
C ILE A 421 -6.13 -6.87 -12.31
N MET A 422 -5.39 -7.61 -11.48
CA MET A 422 -5.47 -9.06 -11.40
C MET A 422 -6.87 -9.50 -10.96
N GLY A 423 -7.40 -8.93 -9.88
CA GLY A 423 -8.74 -9.24 -9.39
C GLY A 423 -9.83 -8.92 -10.41
N ALA A 424 -9.75 -7.73 -11.02
CA ALA A 424 -10.67 -7.30 -12.06
C ALA A 424 -10.63 -8.23 -13.28
N SER A 425 -9.43 -8.56 -13.76
CA SER A 425 -9.23 -9.44 -14.91
C SER A 425 -9.69 -10.87 -14.62
N ALA A 426 -9.48 -11.39 -13.40
CA ALA A 426 -9.97 -12.71 -12.99
C ALA A 426 -11.50 -12.80 -13.06
N SER A 427 -12.19 -11.80 -12.52
CA SER A 427 -13.66 -11.72 -12.57
C SER A 427 -14.18 -11.59 -14.01
N SER A 428 -13.49 -10.81 -14.84
CA SER A 428 -13.84 -10.60 -16.25
C SER A 428 -13.63 -11.88 -17.08
N VAL A 429 -12.53 -12.59 -16.89
CA VAL A 429 -12.26 -13.88 -17.55
C VAL A 429 -13.31 -14.91 -17.14
N TRP A 430 -13.63 -15.00 -15.84
CA TRP A 430 -14.67 -15.88 -15.32
C TRP A 430 -16.04 -15.59 -15.95
N TYR A 431 -16.38 -14.32 -16.13
CA TYR A 431 -17.60 -13.92 -16.84
C TYR A 431 -17.53 -14.31 -18.32
N ASN A 432 -16.45 -13.92 -19.03
CA ASN A 432 -16.27 -14.15 -20.47
C ASN A 432 -16.31 -15.64 -20.83
N LEU A 433 -15.77 -16.53 -19.99
CA LEU A 433 -15.81 -17.98 -20.24
C LEU A 433 -17.25 -18.54 -20.28
N ARG A 434 -18.25 -17.86 -19.73
CA ARG A 434 -19.67 -18.25 -19.82
C ARG A 434 -20.42 -17.63 -21.00
N VAL A 435 -19.77 -16.78 -21.77
CA VAL A 435 -20.41 -16.05 -22.86
C VAL A 435 -20.12 -16.75 -24.19
N PRO A 436 -21.13 -17.01 -25.03
CA PRO A 436 -20.90 -17.55 -26.36
C PRO A 436 -20.30 -16.48 -27.27
N HIS A 437 -19.57 -16.94 -28.28
CA HIS A 437 -19.00 -16.05 -29.27
C HIS A 437 -20.09 -15.39 -30.13
N PRO A 438 -19.97 -14.10 -30.49
CA PRO A 438 -21.03 -13.34 -31.17
C PRO A 438 -21.46 -13.93 -32.52
N THR A 439 -20.48 -14.27 -33.37
CA THR A 439 -20.71 -14.61 -34.79
C THR A 439 -20.43 -16.07 -35.19
N ARG A 440 -19.57 -16.80 -34.46
CA ARG A 440 -19.08 -18.14 -34.83
C ARG A 440 -19.19 -19.12 -33.67
N GLU A 441 -19.16 -20.43 -33.93
CA GLU A 441 -19.08 -21.47 -32.90
C GLU A 441 -17.63 -21.73 -32.46
N VAL A 442 -16.98 -20.69 -31.92
CA VAL A 442 -15.62 -20.78 -31.36
C VAL A 442 -15.59 -20.12 -29.97
N PRO A 443 -14.55 -20.32 -29.16
CA PRO A 443 -14.44 -19.63 -27.88
C PRO A 443 -14.33 -18.10 -28.05
N ILE A 444 -14.92 -17.33 -27.13
CA ILE A 444 -14.81 -15.86 -27.13
C ILE A 444 -13.38 -15.36 -26.82
N ILE A 445 -12.53 -16.20 -26.24
CA ILE A 445 -11.11 -15.90 -26.02
C ILE A 445 -10.31 -16.54 -27.16
N ASP A 446 -9.59 -15.72 -27.92
CA ASP A 446 -8.71 -16.21 -28.97
C ASP A 446 -7.37 -16.68 -28.34
N TYR A 447 -7.27 -17.99 -28.13
CA TYR A 447 -6.08 -18.60 -27.52
C TYR A 447 -4.83 -18.55 -28.40
N ASP A 448 -4.99 -18.48 -29.72
CA ASP A 448 -3.84 -18.39 -30.64
C ASP A 448 -3.22 -16.99 -30.54
N LEU A 449 -4.05 -15.94 -30.50
CA LEU A 449 -3.58 -14.57 -30.23
C LEU A 449 -3.02 -14.44 -28.81
N ALA A 450 -3.64 -15.08 -27.81
CA ALA A 450 -3.11 -15.06 -26.44
C ALA A 450 -1.71 -15.69 -26.36
N LEU A 451 -1.49 -16.85 -26.99
CA LEU A 451 -0.18 -17.52 -27.03
C LEU A 451 0.86 -16.75 -27.85
N LEU A 452 0.43 -15.98 -28.86
CA LEU A 452 1.31 -15.10 -29.62
C LEU A 452 1.77 -13.90 -28.78
N PHE A 453 0.85 -13.21 -28.09
CA PHE A 453 1.18 -11.97 -27.38
C PHE A 453 1.74 -12.19 -25.98
N GLN A 454 1.27 -13.20 -25.24
CA GLN A 454 1.62 -13.41 -23.83
C GLN A 454 3.14 -13.50 -23.59
N PRO A 455 3.94 -14.30 -24.32
CA PRO A 455 5.36 -14.46 -24.03
C PRO A 455 6.15 -13.17 -24.26
N MET A 456 5.85 -12.45 -25.35
CA MET A 456 6.50 -11.17 -25.68
C MET A 456 6.10 -10.07 -24.71
N LEU A 457 4.85 -10.07 -24.24
CA LEU A 457 4.35 -9.14 -23.25
C LEU A 457 4.99 -9.37 -21.87
N MET A 458 5.18 -10.62 -21.44
CA MET A 458 5.90 -10.95 -20.20
C MET A 458 7.37 -10.52 -20.27
N LEU A 459 8.03 -10.77 -21.40
CA LEU A 459 9.40 -10.31 -21.63
C LEU A 459 9.50 -8.77 -21.57
N GLY A 460 8.56 -8.09 -22.24
CA GLY A 460 8.45 -6.64 -22.19
C GLY A 460 8.27 -6.10 -20.78
N ILE A 461 7.47 -6.75 -19.92
CA ILE A 461 7.27 -6.35 -18.51
C ILE A 461 8.59 -6.42 -17.76
N THR A 462 9.36 -7.49 -17.89
CA THR A 462 10.67 -7.62 -17.23
C THR A 462 11.60 -6.48 -17.64
N ILE A 463 11.64 -6.13 -18.93
CA ILE A 463 12.40 -4.99 -19.44
C ILE A 463 11.86 -3.67 -18.86
N GLY A 464 10.54 -3.47 -18.85
CA GLY A 464 9.89 -2.26 -18.33
C GLY A 464 10.16 -2.02 -16.85
N VAL A 465 10.10 -3.06 -16.03
CA VAL A 465 10.44 -2.97 -14.60
C VAL A 465 11.91 -2.58 -14.42
N ALA A 466 12.83 -3.14 -15.21
CA ALA A 466 14.24 -2.73 -15.17
C ALA A 466 14.42 -1.26 -15.59
N LEU A 467 13.76 -0.82 -16.66
CA LEU A 467 13.80 0.56 -17.14
C LEU A 467 13.19 1.55 -16.16
N SER A 468 12.19 1.17 -15.36
CA SER A 468 11.59 2.05 -14.35
C SER A 468 12.58 2.49 -13.25
N VAL A 469 13.65 1.73 -13.06
CA VAL A 469 14.72 2.07 -12.12
C VAL A 469 15.72 3.06 -12.74
N VAL A 470 15.95 2.97 -14.06
CA VAL A 470 16.98 3.74 -14.77
C VAL A 470 16.43 5.08 -15.28
N PHE A 471 15.22 5.08 -15.82
CA PHE A 471 14.67 6.22 -16.54
C PHE A 471 14.18 7.31 -15.58
N PRO A 472 14.47 8.59 -15.87
CA PRO A 472 13.98 9.69 -15.05
C PRO A 472 12.47 9.86 -15.19
N TYR A 473 11.84 10.32 -14.12
CA TYR A 473 10.38 10.40 -14.01
C TYR A 473 9.72 11.30 -15.07
N TRP A 474 10.37 12.42 -15.41
CA TRP A 474 9.89 13.34 -16.45
C TRP A 474 9.86 12.68 -17.83
N LEU A 475 10.87 11.86 -18.15
CA LEU A 475 10.96 11.17 -19.43
C LEU A 475 9.87 10.12 -19.56
N ILE A 476 9.69 9.32 -18.50
CA ILE A 476 8.60 8.34 -18.42
C ILE A 476 7.26 9.05 -18.66
N THR A 477 7.01 10.16 -17.95
CA THR A 477 5.79 10.97 -18.09
C THR A 477 5.54 11.41 -19.53
N VAL A 478 6.53 12.01 -20.18
CA VAL A 478 6.40 12.50 -21.57
C VAL A 478 6.10 11.36 -22.54
N LEU A 479 6.82 10.24 -22.42
CA LEU A 479 6.61 9.08 -23.29
C LEU A 479 5.19 8.50 -23.14
N ILE A 480 4.65 8.46 -21.92
CA ILE A 480 3.30 7.97 -21.66
C ILE A 480 2.24 8.89 -22.26
N ILE A 481 2.38 10.21 -22.07
CA ILE A 481 1.42 11.19 -22.61
C ILE A 481 1.34 11.04 -24.13
N ILE A 482 2.49 10.98 -24.81
CA ILE A 482 2.54 10.81 -26.27
C ILE A 482 1.87 9.51 -26.68
N LEU A 483 2.24 8.39 -26.02
CA LEU A 483 1.73 7.07 -26.35
C LEU A 483 0.21 6.98 -26.13
N PHE A 484 -0.29 7.40 -24.96
CA PHE A 484 -1.70 7.27 -24.61
C PHE A 484 -2.59 8.24 -25.37
N LEU A 485 -2.16 9.47 -25.64
CA LEU A 485 -2.92 10.37 -26.52
C LEU A 485 -2.95 9.84 -27.96
N GLY A 486 -1.84 9.27 -28.45
CA GLY A 486 -1.77 8.62 -29.75
C GLY A 486 -2.70 7.41 -29.87
N THR A 487 -2.65 6.48 -28.91
CA THR A 487 -3.51 5.29 -28.94
C THR A 487 -4.98 5.62 -28.69
N SER A 488 -5.28 6.57 -27.79
CA SER A 488 -6.65 7.02 -27.55
C SER A 488 -7.26 7.68 -28.78
N SER A 489 -6.55 8.62 -29.42
CA SER A 489 -7.05 9.30 -30.63
C SER A 489 -7.34 8.31 -31.76
N ARG A 490 -6.40 7.40 -32.07
CA ARG A 490 -6.62 6.32 -33.04
C ARG A 490 -7.81 5.44 -32.69
N SER A 491 -7.97 5.09 -31.41
CA SER A 491 -9.11 4.30 -30.94
C SER A 491 -10.45 5.05 -31.08
N VAL A 492 -10.48 6.38 -30.86
CA VAL A 492 -11.69 7.19 -31.09
C VAL A 492 -12.07 7.17 -32.56
N PHE A 493 -11.11 7.40 -33.47
CA PHE A 493 -11.38 7.37 -34.90
C PHE A 493 -11.94 6.02 -35.35
N LYS A 494 -11.34 4.92 -34.87
CA LYS A 494 -11.85 3.57 -35.15
C LYS A 494 -13.25 3.35 -34.57
N GLY A 495 -13.51 3.82 -33.35
CA GLY A 495 -14.84 3.77 -32.73
C GLY A 495 -15.90 4.52 -33.54
N ILE A 496 -15.55 5.70 -34.09
CA ILE A 496 -16.43 6.48 -34.96
C ILE A 496 -16.71 5.76 -36.29
N GLU A 497 -15.68 5.18 -36.91
CA GLU A 497 -15.82 4.39 -38.14
C GLU A 497 -16.78 3.21 -37.91
N MET A 498 -16.53 2.41 -36.88
CA MET A 498 -17.40 1.29 -36.51
C MET A 498 -18.82 1.73 -36.19
N TRP A 499 -18.99 2.86 -35.48
CA TRP A 499 -20.32 3.39 -35.19
C TRP A 499 -21.08 3.79 -36.45
N LYS A 500 -20.38 4.33 -37.46
CA LYS A 500 -20.98 4.66 -38.76
C LYS A 500 -21.43 3.40 -39.50
N GLU A 501 -20.56 2.38 -39.58
CA GLU A 501 -20.88 1.08 -40.18
C GLU A 501 -22.08 0.41 -39.50
N GLU A 502 -22.10 0.35 -38.17
CA GLU A 502 -23.22 -0.18 -37.38
C GLU A 502 -24.51 0.62 -37.61
N THR A 503 -24.42 1.93 -37.84
CA THR A 503 -25.59 2.78 -38.12
C THR A 503 -26.15 2.52 -39.52
N ILE A 504 -25.28 2.27 -40.50
CA ILE A 504 -25.68 1.91 -41.87
C ILE A 504 -26.37 0.55 -41.86
N LEU A 505 -25.74 -0.48 -41.27
CA LEU A 505 -26.31 -1.82 -41.11
C LEU A 505 -27.68 -1.80 -40.43
N LYS A 506 -27.84 -1.00 -39.37
CA LYS A 506 -29.14 -0.83 -38.72
C LYS A 506 -30.19 -0.17 -39.60
N LYS A 507 -29.81 0.83 -40.39
CA LYS A 507 -30.73 1.47 -41.36
C LYS A 507 -31.11 0.51 -42.48
N GLU A 508 -30.18 -0.32 -42.96
CA GLU A 508 -30.44 -1.36 -43.96
C GLU A 508 -31.38 -2.44 -43.43
N MET A 509 -31.14 -2.94 -42.21
CA MET A 509 -32.05 -3.90 -41.55
C MET A 509 -33.44 -3.29 -41.32
N ALA A 510 -33.52 -2.03 -40.90
CA ALA A 510 -34.80 -1.34 -40.74
C ALA A 510 -35.53 -1.16 -42.09
N LYS A 511 -34.81 -0.78 -43.14
CA LYS A 511 -35.35 -0.68 -44.50
C LYS A 511 -35.79 -2.03 -45.05
N GLN A 512 -35.03 -3.10 -44.85
CA GLN A 512 -35.42 -4.46 -45.26
C GLN A 512 -36.71 -4.88 -44.55
N GLN A 513 -36.82 -4.57 -43.25
CA GLN A 513 -38.01 -4.86 -42.47
C GLN A 513 -39.23 -4.00 -42.87
N GLU A 514 -39.00 -2.75 -43.30
CA GLU A 514 -40.04 -1.90 -43.90
C GLU A 514 -40.43 -2.36 -45.32
N THR A 515 -39.49 -2.83 -46.16
CA THR A 515 -39.81 -3.33 -47.52
C THR A 515 -40.56 -4.65 -47.52
N VAL A 516 -40.47 -5.44 -46.45
CA VAL A 516 -41.28 -6.66 -46.24
C VAL A 516 -42.74 -6.31 -45.88
N VAL A 517 -43.00 -5.07 -45.44
CA VAL A 517 -44.34 -4.55 -45.12
C VAL A 517 -44.76 -3.56 -46.22
N ASN A 518 -45.46 -4.04 -47.25
CA ASN A 518 -45.85 -3.16 -48.37
C ASN A 518 -46.91 -2.11 -47.93
N SER A 519 -47.06 -1.06 -48.74
CA SER A 519 -47.95 0.12 -48.61
C SER A 519 -49.45 -0.14 -48.38
N ARG A 520 -49.89 -1.40 -48.28
CA ARG A 520 -51.25 -1.84 -47.93
C ARG A 520 -51.35 -2.56 -46.58
N GLY A 521 -50.25 -2.68 -45.82
CA GLY A 521 -50.24 -3.33 -44.50
C GLY A 521 -50.29 -4.87 -44.54
N GLU A 522 -50.14 -5.49 -45.72
CA GLU A 522 -50.03 -6.95 -45.83
C GLU A 522 -48.57 -7.40 -45.70
N LEU A 523 -48.36 -8.31 -44.74
CA LEU A 523 -47.11 -9.00 -44.45
C LEU A 523 -46.89 -10.08 -45.53
N LEU A 524 -45.93 -9.88 -46.44
CA LEU A 524 -45.50 -10.95 -47.34
C LEU A 524 -44.67 -11.95 -46.53
N ILE A 525 -45.32 -13.01 -46.06
CA ILE A 525 -44.66 -14.21 -45.54
C ILE A 525 -44.15 -14.97 -46.77
N ASP A 526 -42.88 -14.79 -47.11
CA ASP A 526 -42.16 -15.79 -47.89
C ASP A 526 -40.86 -16.15 -47.16
N THR A 527 -40.83 -17.41 -46.73
CA THR A 527 -39.79 -18.13 -46.00
C THR A 527 -39.37 -17.56 -44.64
N GLU A 528 -39.74 -18.30 -43.59
CA GLU A 528 -38.99 -18.36 -42.34
C GLU A 528 -37.48 -18.33 -42.64
N TYR A 529 -36.80 -17.31 -42.13
CA TYR A 529 -35.37 -17.39 -41.90
C TYR A 529 -35.16 -18.43 -40.79
N GLU A 530 -35.20 -19.71 -41.15
CA GLU A 530 -34.56 -20.73 -40.34
C GLU A 530 -33.07 -20.38 -40.28
N PRO A 531 -32.49 -20.15 -39.10
CA PRO A 531 -31.04 -20.18 -38.99
C PRO A 531 -30.61 -21.58 -39.48
N LEU A 532 -29.76 -21.64 -40.51
CA LEU A 532 -29.21 -22.88 -41.12
C LEU A 532 -28.49 -23.83 -40.12
N VAL A 533 -28.48 -23.49 -38.84
CA VAL A 533 -28.15 -24.36 -37.72
C VAL A 533 -29.11 -24.02 -36.56
N PRO A 534 -29.87 -24.98 -36.00
CA PRO A 534 -30.54 -24.78 -34.73
C PRO A 534 -29.47 -24.45 -33.68
N ARG A 535 -29.44 -23.21 -33.17
CA ARG A 535 -28.64 -22.91 -31.97
C ARG A 535 -29.34 -23.60 -30.81
N GLU A 536 -28.94 -24.84 -30.50
CA GLU A 536 -29.27 -25.46 -29.22
C GLU A 536 -28.92 -24.46 -28.11
N GLU A 537 -29.87 -24.15 -27.22
CA GLU A 537 -29.62 -23.36 -26.02
C GLU A 537 -28.66 -24.14 -25.12
N LYS A 538 -27.36 -24.03 -25.38
CA LYS A 538 -26.31 -24.61 -24.55
C LYS A 538 -26.39 -23.99 -23.16
N SER A 539 -26.47 -24.84 -22.13
CA SER A 539 -26.40 -24.40 -20.73
C SER A 539 -25.12 -23.61 -20.46
N GLU A 540 -25.13 -22.66 -19.52
CA GLU A 540 -23.93 -21.87 -19.15
C GLU A 540 -22.72 -22.77 -18.83
N PHE A 541 -22.95 -23.94 -18.24
CA PHE A 541 -21.90 -24.91 -17.93
C PHE A 541 -21.31 -25.56 -19.19
N GLN A 542 -22.14 -25.84 -20.19
CA GLN A 542 -21.67 -26.38 -21.48
C GLN A 542 -20.85 -25.34 -22.24
N ILE A 543 -21.27 -24.07 -22.21
CA ILE A 543 -20.51 -22.96 -22.80
C ILE A 543 -19.16 -22.80 -22.09
N LEU A 544 -19.14 -22.87 -20.76
CA LEU A 544 -17.91 -22.82 -19.96
C LEU A 544 -16.92 -23.92 -20.39
N CYS A 545 -17.37 -25.17 -20.43
CA CYS A 545 -16.55 -26.31 -20.83
C CYS A 545 -16.06 -26.20 -22.28
N PHE A 546 -16.88 -25.67 -23.19
CA PHE A 546 -16.51 -25.46 -24.59
C PHE A 546 -15.46 -24.37 -24.77
N ASN A 547 -15.64 -23.24 -24.06
CA ASN A 547 -14.75 -22.10 -24.10
C ASN A 547 -13.37 -22.42 -23.49
N LEU A 548 -13.30 -23.35 -22.54
CA LEU A 548 -12.07 -23.66 -21.80
C LEU A 548 -11.17 -24.66 -22.55
N LYS A 549 -10.20 -24.15 -23.31
CA LYS A 549 -9.24 -24.96 -24.08
C LYS A 549 -8.03 -25.39 -23.23
N TRP A 550 -8.18 -26.47 -22.45
CA TRP A 550 -7.16 -27.00 -21.53
C TRP A 550 -5.74 -27.14 -22.12
N LYS A 551 -5.60 -27.68 -23.33
CA LYS A 551 -4.27 -27.86 -23.96
C LYS A 551 -3.53 -26.52 -24.14
N ARG A 552 -4.25 -25.48 -24.61
CA ARG A 552 -3.67 -24.15 -24.84
C ARG A 552 -3.43 -23.41 -23.53
N LEU A 553 -4.37 -23.54 -22.59
CA LEU A 553 -4.23 -23.00 -21.23
C LEU A 553 -3.03 -23.58 -20.49
N LEU A 554 -2.78 -24.90 -20.63
CA LEU A 554 -1.62 -25.56 -20.04
C LEU A 554 -0.30 -24.97 -20.54
N VAL A 555 -0.18 -24.71 -21.84
CA VAL A 555 1.01 -24.06 -22.42
C VAL A 555 1.21 -22.67 -21.82
N LEU A 556 0.16 -21.85 -21.74
CA LEU A 556 0.22 -20.52 -21.12
C LEU A 556 0.64 -20.60 -19.64
N LEU A 557 0.08 -21.55 -18.87
CA LEU A 557 0.43 -21.77 -17.47
C LEU A 557 1.88 -22.21 -17.30
N LEU A 558 2.40 -23.06 -18.18
CA LEU A 558 3.80 -23.49 -18.15
C LEU A 558 4.74 -22.32 -18.42
N VAL A 559 4.47 -21.50 -19.44
CA VAL A 559 5.26 -20.29 -19.73
C VAL A 559 5.23 -19.33 -18.55
N TRP A 560 4.03 -19.11 -17.98
CA TRP A 560 3.86 -18.26 -16.82
C TRP A 560 4.64 -18.78 -15.60
N ALA A 561 4.53 -20.08 -15.30
CA ALA A 561 5.23 -20.71 -14.18
C ALA A 561 6.75 -20.69 -14.36
N SER A 562 7.25 -20.87 -15.60
CA SER A 562 8.68 -20.74 -15.89
C SER A 562 9.20 -19.33 -15.62
N PHE A 563 8.49 -18.30 -16.09
CA PHE A 563 8.85 -16.91 -15.80
C PHE A 563 8.81 -16.61 -14.30
N LEU A 564 7.75 -17.07 -13.62
CA LEU A 564 7.61 -16.89 -12.18
C LEU A 564 8.78 -17.53 -11.43
N LEU A 565 9.10 -18.79 -11.73
CA LEU A 565 10.18 -19.53 -11.09
C LEU A 565 11.54 -18.83 -11.29
N LEU A 566 11.82 -18.32 -12.50
CA LEU A 566 13.02 -17.53 -12.76
C LEU A 566 13.04 -16.23 -11.94
N GLN A 567 11.91 -15.55 -11.79
CA GLN A 567 11.83 -14.34 -10.97
C GLN A 567 12.02 -14.64 -9.47
N VAL A 568 11.44 -15.72 -8.95
CA VAL A 568 11.62 -16.15 -7.55
C VAL A 568 13.10 -16.42 -7.28
N PHE A 569 13.76 -17.22 -8.12
CA PHE A 569 15.19 -17.49 -7.94
C PHE A 569 16.06 -16.24 -8.11
N LYS A 570 15.67 -15.31 -9.00
CA LYS A 570 16.39 -14.04 -9.17
C LYS A 570 16.41 -13.22 -7.87
N ASN A 571 15.37 -13.32 -7.04
CA ASN A 571 15.25 -12.54 -5.80
C ASN A 571 16.24 -12.96 -4.70
N ASP A 572 16.71 -14.21 -4.70
CA ASP A 572 17.68 -14.72 -3.72
C ASP A 572 19.15 -14.48 -4.15
N VAL A 573 19.36 -13.91 -5.34
CA VAL A 573 20.68 -13.67 -5.92
C VAL A 573 21.04 -12.19 -5.80
N ALA A 574 22.32 -11.90 -5.48
CA ALA A 574 22.81 -10.53 -5.40
C ALA A 574 22.59 -9.78 -6.73
N VAL A 575 21.99 -8.60 -6.63
CA VAL A 575 21.71 -7.71 -7.77
C VAL A 575 22.99 -7.42 -8.54
N CYS A 576 22.90 -7.44 -9.88
CA CYS A 576 24.03 -7.21 -10.80
C CYS A 576 25.19 -8.22 -10.71
N SER A 577 25.01 -9.34 -10.01
CA SER A 577 25.93 -10.48 -10.14
C SER A 577 25.80 -11.14 -11.51
N THR A 578 26.80 -11.95 -11.89
CA THR A 578 26.74 -12.78 -13.11
C THR A 578 25.49 -13.66 -13.11
N TRP A 579 25.14 -14.25 -11.97
CA TRP A 579 23.95 -15.09 -11.85
C TRP A 579 22.64 -14.32 -12.01
N TYR A 580 22.58 -13.07 -11.54
CA TYR A 580 21.43 -12.20 -11.75
C TYR A 580 21.16 -12.00 -13.25
N TRP A 581 22.20 -11.69 -14.02
CA TRP A 581 22.09 -11.51 -15.47
C TRP A 581 21.78 -12.80 -16.21
N VAL A 582 22.31 -13.94 -15.77
CA VAL A 582 21.97 -15.25 -16.35
C VAL A 582 20.48 -15.55 -16.16
N LEU A 583 19.93 -15.38 -14.95
CA LEU A 583 18.50 -15.60 -14.67
C LEU A 583 17.61 -14.61 -15.42
N PHE A 584 18.05 -13.37 -15.58
CA PHE A 584 17.37 -12.36 -16.41
C PHE A 584 17.35 -12.77 -17.90
N CYS A 585 18.50 -13.16 -18.45
CA CYS A 585 18.64 -13.55 -19.85
C CYS A 585 17.91 -14.86 -20.18
N LEU A 586 17.73 -15.77 -19.22
CA LEU A 586 17.05 -17.05 -19.43
C LEU A 586 15.56 -16.91 -19.77
N GLN A 587 14.95 -15.72 -19.55
CA GLN A 587 13.57 -15.43 -19.94
C GLN A 587 13.40 -15.27 -21.46
N PHE A 588 14.43 -14.78 -22.16
CA PHE A 588 14.41 -14.57 -23.61
C PHE A 588 14.21 -15.87 -24.40
N PRO A 589 15.00 -16.95 -24.20
CA PRO A 589 14.81 -18.18 -24.97
C PRO A 589 13.44 -18.81 -24.71
N ILE A 590 12.90 -18.72 -23.49
CA ILE A 590 11.57 -19.24 -23.17
C ILE A 590 10.49 -18.48 -23.97
N ALA A 591 10.54 -17.15 -23.96
CA ALA A 591 9.59 -16.33 -24.72
C ALA A 591 9.71 -16.56 -26.23
N LEU A 592 10.94 -16.57 -26.76
CA LEU A 592 11.21 -16.74 -28.19
C LEU A 592 10.82 -18.14 -28.69
N ALA A 593 10.99 -19.19 -27.88
CA ALA A 593 10.61 -20.54 -28.26
C ALA A 593 9.10 -20.67 -28.49
N VAL A 594 8.30 -20.18 -27.55
CA VAL A 594 6.82 -20.27 -27.62
C VAL A 594 6.28 -19.35 -28.72
N PHE A 595 6.77 -18.11 -28.76
CA PHE A 595 6.40 -17.16 -29.80
C PHE A 595 6.76 -17.66 -31.20
N GLY A 596 7.97 -18.20 -31.36
CA GLY A 596 8.45 -18.76 -32.62
C GLY A 596 7.62 -19.96 -33.06
N TYR A 597 7.27 -20.85 -32.13
CA TYR A 597 6.41 -22.00 -32.41
C TYR A 597 5.04 -21.57 -32.94
N GLU A 598 4.34 -20.66 -32.24
CA GLU A 598 3.02 -20.19 -32.70
C GLU A 598 3.12 -19.36 -33.99
N SER A 599 4.17 -18.56 -34.14
CA SER A 599 4.43 -17.80 -35.38
C SER A 599 4.59 -18.72 -36.59
N VAL A 600 5.38 -19.80 -36.46
CA VAL A 600 5.57 -20.78 -37.54
C VAL A 600 4.28 -21.53 -37.82
N LYS A 601 3.51 -21.87 -36.78
CA LYS A 601 2.20 -22.50 -36.91
C LYS A 601 1.23 -21.61 -37.71
N LEU A 602 1.05 -20.36 -37.29
CA LEU A 602 0.17 -19.39 -37.96
C LEU A 602 0.60 -19.11 -39.40
N TYR A 603 1.91 -18.98 -39.67
CA TYR A 603 2.45 -18.80 -41.01
C TYR A 603 2.17 -20.01 -41.92
N LYS A 604 2.46 -21.23 -41.45
CA LYS A 604 2.24 -22.46 -42.23
C LYS A 604 0.76 -22.69 -42.51
N GLU A 605 -0.11 -22.50 -41.52
CA GLU A 605 -1.56 -22.66 -41.67
C GLU A 605 -2.14 -21.59 -42.62
N HIS A 606 -1.64 -20.35 -42.59
CA HIS A 606 -2.03 -19.30 -43.53
C HIS A 606 -1.60 -19.63 -44.96
N LYS A 607 -0.34 -20.02 -45.17
CA LYS A 607 0.18 -20.44 -46.48
C LYS A 607 -0.58 -21.64 -47.06
N LYS A 608 -0.92 -22.63 -46.22
CA LYS A 608 -1.72 -23.80 -46.62
C LYS A 608 -3.11 -23.38 -47.11
N ARG A 609 -3.75 -22.41 -46.47
CA ARG A 609 -5.08 -21.92 -46.89
C ARG A 609 -5.06 -21.15 -48.21
N LEU A 610 -4.05 -20.29 -48.40
CA LEU A 610 -3.81 -19.61 -49.67
C LEU A 610 -3.66 -20.62 -50.82
N SER A 611 -2.98 -21.76 -50.57
CA SER A 611 -2.86 -22.82 -51.58
C SER A 611 -4.13 -23.64 -51.82
N THR A 612 -5.12 -23.61 -50.91
CA THR A 612 -6.38 -24.39 -51.03
C THR A 612 -7.59 -23.51 -51.36
N GLY A 613 -7.43 -22.21 -51.61
CA GLY A 613 -8.51 -21.29 -51.98
C GLY A 613 -9.56 -21.00 -50.87
N ASN A 614 -9.26 -21.33 -49.61
CA ASN A 614 -10.21 -21.16 -48.50
C ASN A 614 -10.02 -19.79 -47.81
N THR A 615 -11.07 -18.95 -47.79
CA THR A 615 -11.06 -17.58 -47.24
C THR A 615 -11.42 -17.47 -45.76
N THR A 616 -11.79 -18.56 -45.06
CA THR A 616 -12.13 -18.50 -43.63
C THR A 616 -10.90 -18.23 -42.75
N SER A 617 -10.96 -17.23 -41.86
CA SER A 617 -9.85 -16.82 -40.97
C SER A 617 -9.53 -17.87 -39.89
N ILE A 618 -8.23 -18.16 -39.61
CA ILE A 618 -7.77 -19.13 -38.57
C ILE A 618 -8.09 -18.62 -37.16
N CYS A 619 -7.76 -17.36 -36.97
CA CYS A 619 -8.02 -16.54 -35.79
C CYS A 619 -9.03 -15.46 -36.19
N GLU A 620 -9.53 -14.71 -35.22
CA GLU A 620 -10.43 -13.61 -35.54
C GLU A 620 -9.76 -12.43 -36.24
N ALA A 621 -8.44 -12.29 -36.12
CA ALA A 621 -7.71 -11.22 -36.78
C ALA A 621 -7.83 -11.33 -38.32
N SER A 622 -8.13 -10.19 -38.97
CA SER A 622 -8.32 -10.07 -40.42
C SER A 622 -7.02 -9.77 -41.18
N ILE A 623 -5.85 -10.07 -40.58
CA ILE A 623 -4.54 -9.78 -41.16
C ILE A 623 -3.96 -10.96 -41.93
N GLU A 624 -3.10 -10.64 -42.90
CA GLU A 624 -2.25 -11.61 -43.56
C GLU A 624 -1.08 -12.00 -42.64
N TRP A 625 -0.93 -13.30 -42.38
CA TRP A 625 0.15 -13.81 -41.54
C TRP A 625 1.46 -13.86 -42.33
N THR A 626 2.00 -12.68 -42.65
CA THR A 626 3.31 -12.51 -43.27
C THR A 626 4.39 -12.34 -42.19
N PRO A 627 5.67 -12.58 -42.50
CA PRO A 627 6.77 -12.35 -41.55
C PRO A 627 6.80 -10.92 -41.01
N ILE A 628 6.38 -9.92 -41.82
CA ILE A 628 6.33 -8.52 -41.42
C ILE A 628 5.25 -8.30 -40.34
N HIS A 629 4.03 -8.81 -40.54
CA HIS A 629 2.95 -8.67 -39.56
C HIS A 629 3.25 -9.43 -38.25
N ILE A 630 3.91 -10.58 -38.34
CA ILE A 630 4.36 -11.34 -37.15
C ILE A 630 5.42 -10.55 -36.38
N ALA A 631 6.41 -9.96 -37.07
CA ALA A 631 7.41 -9.10 -36.44
C ALA A 631 6.78 -7.87 -35.79
N PHE A 632 5.76 -7.28 -36.44
CA PHE A 632 4.97 -6.20 -35.87
C PHE A 632 4.25 -6.63 -34.59
N CYS A 633 3.60 -7.80 -34.57
CA CYS A 633 2.97 -8.34 -33.36
C CYS A 633 3.99 -8.55 -32.21
N ALA A 634 5.19 -9.06 -32.52
CA ALA A 634 6.27 -9.21 -31.55
C ALA A 634 6.66 -7.86 -30.93
N LEU A 635 6.87 -6.85 -31.78
CA LEU A 635 7.25 -5.50 -31.36
C LEU A 635 6.16 -4.87 -30.49
N CYS A 636 4.89 -4.95 -30.89
CA CYS A 636 3.78 -4.43 -30.10
C CYS A 636 3.61 -5.17 -28.77
N GLY A 637 3.86 -6.48 -28.74
CA GLY A 637 3.87 -7.27 -27.51
C GLY A 637 4.93 -6.79 -26.52
N ILE A 638 6.18 -6.61 -27.00
CA ILE A 638 7.28 -6.09 -26.19
C ILE A 638 6.99 -4.67 -25.71
N ILE A 639 6.59 -3.75 -26.60
CA ILE A 639 6.26 -2.36 -26.24
C ILE A 639 5.12 -2.32 -25.21
N GLY A 640 4.04 -3.08 -25.44
CA GLY A 640 2.92 -3.19 -24.51
C GLY A 640 3.35 -3.74 -23.15
N GLY A 641 4.23 -4.73 -23.13
CA GLY A 641 4.83 -5.25 -21.92
C GLY A 641 5.70 -4.21 -21.20
N THR A 642 6.59 -3.52 -21.91
CA THR A 642 7.51 -2.52 -21.35
C THR A 642 6.75 -1.36 -20.73
N VAL A 643 5.73 -0.85 -21.41
CA VAL A 643 4.83 0.18 -20.89
C VAL A 643 4.05 -0.34 -19.67
N GLY A 644 3.53 -1.57 -19.76
CA GLY A 644 2.82 -2.22 -18.65
C GLY A 644 3.70 -2.48 -17.41
N GLY A 645 5.00 -2.70 -17.60
CA GLY A 645 6.01 -2.86 -16.56
C GLY A 645 6.43 -1.53 -15.94
N LEU A 646 6.69 -0.50 -16.76
CA LEU A 646 7.01 0.85 -16.33
C LEU A 646 5.91 1.49 -15.47
N LEU A 647 4.64 1.23 -15.81
CA LEU A 647 3.50 1.94 -15.26
C LEU A 647 2.73 1.24 -14.14
N GLY A 648 2.95 -0.05 -13.96
CA GLY A 648 2.04 -0.84 -13.14
C GLY A 648 0.65 -1.04 -13.77
N SER A 649 0.43 -0.64 -15.04
CA SER A 649 -0.90 -0.54 -15.65
C SER A 649 -1.42 -1.82 -16.32
N GLY A 650 -0.52 -2.78 -16.59
CA GLY A 650 -0.82 -3.99 -17.37
C GLY A 650 -0.70 -3.71 -18.88
N GLY A 651 -0.35 -4.72 -19.69
CA GLY A 651 -0.10 -4.54 -21.12
C GLY A 651 -1.36 -4.32 -21.98
N GLY A 652 -2.56 -4.36 -21.39
CA GLY A 652 -3.84 -4.22 -22.09
C GLY A 652 -4.04 -2.88 -22.79
N PHE A 653 -3.40 -1.80 -22.32
CA PHE A 653 -3.47 -0.46 -22.92
C PHE A 653 -2.98 -0.43 -24.38
N ILE A 654 -2.06 -1.32 -24.73
CA ILE A 654 -1.56 -1.46 -26.11
C ILE A 654 -2.25 -2.61 -26.81
N LEU A 655 -2.48 -3.72 -26.11
CA LEU A 655 -3.06 -4.91 -26.72
C LEU A 655 -4.51 -4.70 -27.17
N GLY A 656 -5.35 -4.02 -26.39
CA GLY A 656 -6.75 -3.77 -26.76
C GLY A 656 -6.90 -3.04 -28.11
N PRO A 657 -6.33 -1.83 -28.26
CA PRO A 657 -6.34 -1.10 -29.52
C PRO A 657 -5.68 -1.87 -30.67
N LEU A 658 -4.57 -2.57 -30.41
CA LEU A 658 -3.88 -3.37 -31.41
C LEU A 658 -4.77 -4.50 -31.96
N LEU A 659 -5.47 -5.23 -31.09
CA LEU A 659 -6.37 -6.31 -31.50
C LEU A 659 -7.49 -5.77 -32.41
N LEU A 660 -8.00 -4.56 -32.13
CA LEU A 660 -8.97 -3.90 -33.00
C LEU A 660 -8.37 -3.46 -34.34
N GLU A 661 -7.12 -2.98 -34.35
CA GLU A 661 -6.42 -2.58 -35.58
C GLU A 661 -6.14 -3.76 -36.52
N ILE A 662 -5.85 -4.94 -35.96
CA ILE A 662 -5.71 -6.18 -36.74
C ILE A 662 -7.06 -6.84 -37.08
N GLY A 663 -8.18 -6.16 -36.81
CA GLY A 663 -9.53 -6.54 -37.24
C GLY A 663 -10.26 -7.57 -36.38
N VAL A 664 -9.81 -7.80 -35.14
CA VAL A 664 -10.55 -8.63 -34.17
C VAL A 664 -11.80 -7.88 -33.72
N ILE A 665 -12.94 -8.57 -33.59
CA ILE A 665 -14.18 -7.92 -33.13
C ILE A 665 -14.02 -7.42 -31.68
N PRO A 666 -14.66 -6.31 -31.28
CA PRO A 666 -14.40 -5.68 -29.98
C PRO A 666 -14.62 -6.58 -28.77
N GLN A 667 -15.61 -7.47 -28.82
CA GLN A 667 -15.95 -8.37 -27.71
C GLN A 667 -14.85 -9.40 -27.46
N VAL A 668 -14.25 -9.94 -28.53
CA VAL A 668 -13.17 -10.93 -28.45
C VAL A 668 -11.83 -10.24 -28.21
N ALA A 669 -11.60 -9.05 -28.78
CA ALA A 669 -10.44 -8.24 -28.49
C ALA A 669 -10.36 -7.91 -26.98
N SER A 670 -11.48 -7.47 -26.39
CA SER A 670 -11.59 -7.24 -24.95
C SER A 670 -11.39 -8.51 -24.12
N ALA A 671 -12.06 -9.62 -24.49
CA ALA A 671 -11.95 -10.89 -23.76
C ALA A 671 -10.52 -11.46 -23.80
N THR A 672 -9.88 -11.42 -24.95
CA THR A 672 -8.50 -11.89 -25.16
C THR A 672 -7.50 -11.01 -24.43
N ALA A 673 -7.66 -9.68 -24.49
CA ALA A 673 -6.81 -8.75 -23.76
C ALA A 673 -6.93 -8.92 -22.24
N THR A 674 -8.15 -9.05 -21.69
CA THR A 674 -8.34 -9.32 -20.25
C THR A 674 -7.76 -10.65 -19.80
N PHE A 675 -7.82 -11.67 -20.65
CA PHE A 675 -7.21 -12.97 -20.38
C PHE A 675 -5.68 -12.90 -20.30
N VAL A 676 -5.03 -12.26 -21.27
CA VAL A 676 -3.57 -12.00 -21.26
C VAL A 676 -3.17 -11.14 -20.05
N MET A 677 -3.98 -10.13 -19.71
CA MET A 677 -3.75 -9.29 -18.54
C MET A 677 -3.75 -10.05 -17.22
N LEU A 678 -4.61 -11.06 -17.05
CA LEU A 678 -4.66 -11.88 -15.84
C LEU A 678 -3.31 -12.53 -15.54
N PHE A 679 -2.68 -13.17 -16.53
CA PHE A 679 -1.36 -13.80 -16.36
C PHE A 679 -0.25 -12.77 -16.15
N SER A 680 -0.28 -11.68 -16.91
CA SER A 680 0.76 -10.65 -16.82
C SER A 680 0.73 -9.90 -15.48
N SER A 681 -0.47 -9.62 -14.95
CA SER A 681 -0.65 -8.95 -13.65
C SER A 681 -0.39 -9.88 -12.48
N SER A 682 -0.78 -11.16 -12.54
CA SER A 682 -0.50 -12.12 -11.48
C SER A 682 0.99 -12.37 -11.28
N LEU A 683 1.78 -12.38 -12.37
CA LEU A 683 3.24 -12.43 -12.29
C LEU A 683 3.79 -11.23 -11.51
N SER A 684 3.39 -10.00 -11.89
CA SER A 684 3.83 -8.78 -11.21
C SER A 684 3.39 -8.72 -9.75
N VAL A 685 2.20 -9.23 -9.40
CA VAL A 685 1.73 -9.27 -8.00
C VAL A 685 2.67 -10.13 -7.14
N VAL A 686 3.07 -11.31 -7.62
CA VAL A 686 4.00 -12.17 -6.88
C VAL A 686 5.37 -11.51 -6.76
N GLU A 687 5.87 -10.90 -7.83
CA GLU A 687 7.13 -10.15 -7.82
C GLU A 687 7.10 -9.02 -6.78
N PHE A 688 6.08 -8.17 -6.79
CA PHE A 688 5.95 -7.08 -5.83
C PHE A 688 5.70 -7.55 -4.39
N TYR A 689 5.04 -8.70 -4.21
CA TYR A 689 4.86 -9.32 -2.90
C TYR A 689 6.20 -9.81 -2.32
N LEU A 690 7.04 -10.47 -3.13
CA LEU A 690 8.38 -10.90 -2.72
C LEU A 690 9.29 -9.72 -2.38
N LEU A 691 9.13 -8.61 -3.11
CA LEU A 691 9.82 -7.34 -2.83
C LEU A 691 9.22 -6.56 -1.65
N LYS A 692 8.15 -7.05 -0.99
CA LYS A 692 7.44 -6.38 0.11
C LYS A 692 7.00 -4.94 -0.20
N ARG A 693 6.64 -4.66 -1.46
CA ARG A 693 6.38 -3.30 -1.98
C ARG A 693 4.98 -2.76 -1.66
N PHE A 694 4.12 -3.50 -0.98
CA PHE A 694 2.78 -2.99 -0.64
C PHE A 694 2.20 -3.64 0.62
N PRO A 695 1.36 -2.91 1.37
CA PRO A 695 0.63 -3.46 2.49
C PRO A 695 -0.47 -4.42 2.02
N ILE A 696 -0.39 -5.68 2.46
CA ILE A 696 -1.33 -6.75 2.10
C ILE A 696 -2.80 -6.38 2.38
N PRO A 697 -3.17 -5.76 3.52
CA PRO A 697 -4.57 -5.45 3.80
C PRO A 697 -5.24 -4.51 2.78
N TYR A 698 -4.53 -3.46 2.34
CA TYR A 698 -5.04 -2.53 1.33
C TYR A 698 -5.18 -3.21 -0.04
N ALA A 699 -4.18 -4.02 -0.41
CA ALA A 699 -4.21 -4.75 -1.67
C ALA A 699 -5.38 -5.75 -1.72
N LEU A 700 -5.62 -6.52 -0.65
CA LEU A 700 -6.74 -7.46 -0.58
C LEU A 700 -8.09 -6.74 -0.65
N TYR A 701 -8.26 -5.65 0.09
CA TYR A 701 -9.48 -4.85 0.08
C TYR A 701 -9.79 -4.28 -1.32
N LEU A 702 -8.83 -3.57 -1.93
CA LEU A 702 -9.01 -2.95 -3.23
C LEU A 702 -9.11 -3.98 -4.36
N MET A 703 -8.45 -5.13 -4.22
CA MET A 703 -8.62 -6.26 -5.13
C MET A 703 -10.04 -6.81 -5.05
N ALA A 704 -10.62 -6.99 -3.85
CA ALA A 704 -12.00 -7.43 -3.70
C ALA A 704 -13.00 -6.44 -4.32
N VAL A 705 -12.79 -5.14 -4.11
CA VAL A 705 -13.57 -4.08 -4.79
C VAL A 705 -13.45 -4.21 -6.31
N SER A 706 -12.23 -4.45 -6.82
CA SER A 706 -11.97 -4.57 -8.25
C SER A 706 -12.58 -5.83 -8.88
N VAL A 707 -12.65 -6.95 -8.14
CA VAL A 707 -13.37 -8.17 -8.52
C VAL A 707 -14.86 -7.89 -8.68
N LEU A 708 -15.48 -7.21 -7.70
CA LEU A 708 -16.90 -6.84 -7.79
C LEU A 708 -17.15 -5.90 -8.97
N ALA A 709 -16.28 -4.90 -9.15
CA ALA A 709 -16.37 -3.95 -10.24
C ALA A 709 -16.22 -4.60 -11.62
N GLY A 710 -15.29 -5.55 -11.78
CA GLY A 710 -15.09 -6.26 -13.06
C GLY A 710 -16.31 -7.11 -13.44
N PHE A 711 -16.91 -7.82 -12.47
CA PHE A 711 -18.14 -8.58 -12.70
C PHE A 711 -19.32 -7.68 -13.10
N TRP A 712 -19.61 -6.65 -12.30
CA TRP A 712 -20.72 -5.73 -12.59
C TRP A 712 -20.49 -4.90 -13.85
N GLY A 713 -19.25 -4.48 -14.12
CA GLY A 713 -18.87 -3.79 -15.34
C GLY A 713 -19.18 -4.62 -16.59
N GLN A 714 -18.74 -5.88 -16.63
CA GLN A 714 -19.07 -6.80 -17.72
C GLN A 714 -20.58 -7.00 -17.88
N PHE A 715 -21.30 -7.21 -16.78
CA PHE A 715 -22.76 -7.37 -16.80
C PHE A 715 -23.49 -6.16 -17.38
N PHE A 716 -23.24 -4.96 -16.85
CA PHE A 716 -23.96 -3.75 -17.27
C PHE A 716 -23.63 -3.34 -18.70
N VAL A 717 -22.35 -3.35 -19.09
CA VAL A 717 -21.99 -2.91 -20.44
C VAL A 717 -22.45 -3.92 -21.49
N ARG A 718 -22.38 -5.23 -21.23
CA ARG A 718 -22.93 -6.22 -22.17
C ARG A 718 -24.44 -6.09 -22.31
N LYS A 719 -25.17 -5.88 -21.21
CA LYS A 719 -26.61 -5.60 -21.27
C LYS A 719 -26.90 -4.35 -22.10
N LEU A 720 -26.09 -3.30 -21.93
CA LEU A 720 -26.19 -2.07 -22.73
C LEU A 720 -25.90 -2.31 -24.22
N ILE A 721 -24.89 -3.13 -24.56
CA ILE A 721 -24.58 -3.52 -25.94
C ILE A 721 -25.74 -4.30 -26.57
N THR A 722 -26.39 -5.20 -25.83
CA THR A 722 -27.56 -5.95 -26.32
C THR A 722 -28.75 -5.02 -26.57
N ILE A 723 -29.00 -4.06 -25.67
CA ILE A 723 -30.07 -3.05 -25.83
C ILE A 723 -29.79 -2.13 -27.02
N LEU A 724 -28.57 -1.59 -27.08
CA LEU A 724 -28.18 -0.64 -28.11
C LEU A 724 -27.79 -1.31 -29.42
N ARG A 725 -27.62 -2.65 -29.47
CA ARG A 725 -27.11 -3.44 -30.62
C ARG A 725 -25.90 -2.78 -31.30
N ARG A 726 -24.91 -2.36 -30.50
CA ARG A 726 -23.71 -1.65 -30.97
C ARG A 726 -22.48 -2.12 -30.18
N ALA A 727 -21.53 -2.77 -30.86
CA ALA A 727 -20.28 -3.24 -30.27
C ALA A 727 -19.22 -2.12 -30.17
N SER A 728 -19.34 -1.08 -30.98
CA SER A 728 -18.51 0.14 -30.96
C SER A 728 -18.43 0.82 -29.58
N LEU A 729 -19.42 0.61 -28.69
CA LEU A 729 -19.40 1.09 -27.31
C LEU A 729 -18.17 0.62 -26.52
N ILE A 730 -17.70 -0.62 -26.75
CA ILE A 730 -16.50 -1.15 -26.10
C ILE A 730 -15.27 -0.31 -26.48
N VAL A 731 -15.19 0.10 -27.76
CA VAL A 731 -14.08 0.89 -28.30
C VAL A 731 -14.09 2.31 -27.73
N PHE A 732 -15.27 2.91 -27.53
CA PHE A 732 -15.39 4.21 -26.86
C PHE A 732 -14.99 4.15 -25.38
N ILE A 733 -15.40 3.10 -24.65
CA ILE A 733 -15.00 2.90 -23.25
C ILE A 733 -13.48 2.70 -23.16
N LEU A 734 -12.93 1.84 -24.02
CA LEU A 734 -11.48 1.63 -24.17
C LEU A 734 -10.75 2.96 -24.36
N SER A 735 -11.15 3.76 -25.35
CA SER A 735 -10.50 5.04 -25.63
C SER A 735 -10.65 6.05 -24.49
N GLY A 736 -11.83 6.14 -23.87
CA GLY A 736 -12.10 7.03 -22.75
C GLY A 736 -11.24 6.70 -21.52
N VAL A 737 -11.04 5.41 -21.21
CA VAL A 737 -10.16 4.97 -20.11
C VAL A 737 -8.70 5.30 -20.41
N ILE A 738 -8.23 5.09 -21.64
CA ILE A 738 -6.86 5.44 -22.05
C ILE A 738 -6.65 6.96 -21.95
N PHE A 739 -7.61 7.76 -22.43
CA PHE A 739 -7.55 9.22 -22.37
C PHE A 739 -7.52 9.73 -20.92
N ALA A 740 -8.43 9.23 -20.07
CA ALA A 740 -8.47 9.58 -18.66
C ALA A 740 -7.14 9.23 -17.97
N SER A 741 -6.57 8.07 -18.30
CA SER A 741 -5.25 7.65 -17.80
C SER A 741 -4.12 8.56 -18.25
N ALA A 742 -4.14 9.07 -19.49
CA ALA A 742 -3.16 10.03 -19.98
C ALA A 742 -3.19 11.33 -19.17
N LEU A 743 -4.41 11.82 -18.88
CA LEU A 743 -4.61 13.04 -18.10
C LEU A 743 -4.18 12.85 -16.64
N THR A 744 -4.65 11.80 -15.98
CA THR A 744 -4.34 11.55 -14.56
C THR A 744 -2.86 11.26 -14.34
N MET A 745 -2.24 10.39 -15.16
CA MET A 745 -0.80 10.10 -15.08
C MET A 745 0.05 11.31 -15.47
N GLY A 746 -0.39 12.10 -16.45
CA GLY A 746 0.28 13.34 -16.84
C GLY A 746 0.32 14.35 -15.70
N VAL A 747 -0.78 14.52 -14.96
CA VAL A 747 -0.84 15.43 -13.80
C VAL A 747 0.13 14.99 -12.70
N VAL A 748 0.11 13.71 -12.30
CA VAL A 748 1.05 13.17 -11.28
C VAL A 748 2.50 13.33 -11.75
N GLY A 749 2.73 12.99 -13.01
CA GLY A 749 3.96 13.18 -13.76
C GLY A 749 4.58 14.56 -13.56
N ILE A 750 3.80 15.57 -13.98
CA ILE A 750 4.18 16.98 -13.98
C ILE A 750 4.35 17.49 -12.54
N GLU A 751 3.44 17.19 -11.62
CA GLU A 751 3.52 17.65 -10.23
C GLU A 751 4.80 17.17 -9.55
N LYS A 752 5.14 15.88 -9.74
CA LYS A 752 6.37 15.31 -9.17
C LYS A 752 7.62 15.93 -9.81
N SER A 753 7.65 16.10 -11.13
CA SER A 753 8.77 16.76 -11.81
C SER A 753 8.96 18.20 -11.34
N ILE A 754 7.88 18.98 -11.17
CA ILE A 754 7.96 20.34 -10.61
C ILE A 754 8.51 20.31 -9.18
N THR A 755 8.09 19.34 -8.37
CA THR A 755 8.56 19.19 -6.99
C THR A 755 10.07 18.89 -6.96
N MET A 756 10.54 17.98 -7.82
CA MET A 756 11.96 17.64 -7.94
C MET A 756 12.80 18.85 -8.39
N ILE A 757 12.31 19.64 -9.34
CA ILE A 757 12.95 20.89 -9.78
C ILE A 757 13.08 21.87 -8.62
N LYS A 758 11.98 22.08 -7.86
CA LYS A 758 11.96 23.00 -6.71
C LYS A 758 12.91 22.58 -5.59
N ASN A 759 13.11 21.27 -5.43
CA ASN A 759 13.97 20.71 -4.39
C ASN A 759 15.43 20.52 -4.83
N HIS A 760 15.80 20.91 -6.06
CA HIS A 760 17.11 20.65 -6.67
C HIS A 760 17.52 19.16 -6.64
N GLU A 761 16.56 18.27 -6.83
CA GLU A 761 16.80 16.82 -6.88
C GLU A 761 17.41 16.40 -8.24
N PHE A 762 18.18 15.31 -8.25
CA PHE A 762 18.77 14.77 -9.48
C PHE A 762 17.69 14.24 -10.43
N MET A 763 17.64 14.77 -11.66
CA MET A 763 16.63 14.42 -12.68
C MET A 763 17.21 13.64 -13.88
N GLY A 764 18.43 13.15 -13.75
CA GLY A 764 19.12 12.37 -14.79
C GLY A 764 18.82 10.87 -14.70
N PHE A 765 19.46 10.12 -15.58
CA PHE A 765 19.41 8.65 -15.55
C PHE A 765 20.14 8.11 -14.33
N LEU A 766 19.53 7.13 -13.68
CA LEU A 766 20.10 6.44 -12.53
C LEU A 766 20.87 5.19 -12.98
N GLY A 767 22.00 4.91 -12.33
CA GLY A 767 22.76 3.68 -12.59
C GLY A 767 21.97 2.46 -12.12
N PHE A 768 21.71 1.48 -12.98
CA PHE A 768 20.88 0.32 -12.64
C PHE A 768 21.36 -0.41 -11.37
N CYS A 769 22.66 -0.68 -11.27
CA CYS A 769 23.26 -1.40 -10.13
C CYS A 769 23.45 -0.53 -8.89
N SER A 770 23.46 0.79 -9.02
CA SER A 770 23.57 1.70 -7.86
C SER A 770 22.22 2.06 -7.26
N SER A 771 21.12 1.68 -7.92
CA SER A 771 19.75 2.13 -7.64
C SER A 771 18.78 1.00 -7.29
N GLN A 772 19.29 -0.22 -7.23
CA GLN A 772 18.64 -1.44 -6.74
C GLN A 772 19.30 -1.83 -5.42
#